data_AF-A0A5N6PVY0-F1
#
_entry.id   AF-A0A5N6PVY0-F1
#
_cell.length_a   1.000
_cell.length_b   1.000
_cell.length_c   1.000
_cell.angle_alpha   90.00
_cell.angle_beta   90.00
_cell.angle_gamma   90.00
#
_symmetry.space_group_name_H-M   'P 1'
#
loop_
_entity.id
_entity.type
_entity.pdbx_description
1 polymer ?
#
loop_
_entity_poly.entity_id
_entity_poly.type
_entity_poly.pdbx_seq_one_letter_code
_entity_poly.pdbx_strand_id
1 'polypeptide(L)'
;MGKYGILGLILFTIVLYGAWLCELGFSVTVTYDSKALVIDGRRRILQSGSIHYPRATPEMWPDIIEIAKEGGLDVIETYVFWNYHEPVKGQYYFEGRFDLVRFVKTVQDAGLFVHLRIGPYACAEWNYGGFPLWLHFIPGIQFRTINGPFQKEMELFLAKIVNLMKEENLFASQGGPIILAQVENEYGNVEWAYGVGGELYVKWAAETALNLNTSVPWVMCSQSDAPDPIINTCNGFYCDSFNPNSPSKPKIWTEDYTGWFLSFGYPVPYRPVEDLAFAVARFFEKGGTFHNYYMYFGGTNFGRTAGGPLIATSYDYDAPINEYGNFLFLKELLLAVLKYQKINEDNFAGFIRQPKWGHLRNLHMAIKQCEEHLLNGDHDHQFLGLNLEADVYYKTDGDCAAFLANYDSILDANVTFNGKSYFLPAWSVSILPDCKNVIFNTAKIVAQKSIGDATFVPGASVSELSLSTSPWSWYLEKVGVWSNDSFTEFGLLEQINTTKDRSDFLWYSTSIEVDEKKDAYLLIQSLGHAALVFLNKKVLAFGYGYHDDASFNISEKISLEQGNNTLDIISMLIGVQNYGPWFDVMGAGLYSVIVADLMKAKDVYSSNEWTYQVGTEGEGLGLDKTDLANSSLWTQGDSLLVNRSLIWYKSTFKAPEGKGPLSLNLASMGKGQAWVNGQSIGRYWSTYLSPSTGCTDHCDYRGTYNAQKCQKKCNQPAQILYHVPRTWVHAGENLLVLHEELGGDPSKISVLTRTGQEVCGHVSEDDSTPEVQLICDHGWKITSVRFASFGNPKGNCGTFTQGTCHTDVLSIVQQACIGKKLCSVPVSTAKFGSLCPDVIKSLAIEALCINPINDIDLWNPSRCPTTLLPLKHHKQVGRPKKKRNMTSDELNQPIAKGGKMTRGKKMVHVLLLKLKMVVWLLLLIGWSMSYPGLGCSTSNGGDCRKCISNAMSKDCPKCFPMMKCMARCLWSNKSKTKCVRQCDCNIGSYPRLYDCKSCLSQCKCNCAAY
;
A
#
# COMPACT_ATOMS: atom_id res chain seq x y z
N MET A 1 44.78 7.36 43.93
CA MET A 1 43.72 8.39 44.05
C MET A 1 42.97 8.16 45.35
N GLY A 2 42.90 9.16 46.24
CA GLY A 2 42.29 9.03 47.57
C GLY A 2 40.77 8.84 47.53
N LYS A 3 40.17 8.45 48.66
CA LYS A 3 38.73 8.15 48.85
C LYS A 3 37.76 9.21 48.28
N TYR A 4 38.21 10.46 48.12
CA TYR A 4 37.44 11.54 47.50
C TYR A 4 37.34 11.48 45.96
N GLY A 5 38.29 10.83 45.27
CA GLY A 5 38.30 10.71 43.81
C GLY A 5 37.29 9.70 43.26
N ILE A 6 37.01 8.63 44.02
CA ILE A 6 36.02 7.61 43.63
C ILE A 6 34.60 8.16 43.80
N LEU A 7 34.34 8.93 44.86
CA LEU A 7 33.04 9.57 45.07
C LEU A 7 32.75 10.63 43.99
N GLY A 8 33.77 11.38 43.58
CA GLY A 8 33.68 12.33 42.47
C GLY A 8 33.40 11.63 41.13
N LEU A 9 34.03 10.49 40.85
CA LEU A 9 33.80 9.73 39.62
C LEU A 9 32.37 9.15 39.56
N ILE A 10 31.85 8.67 40.69
CA ILE A 10 30.48 8.14 40.81
C ILE A 10 29.45 9.26 40.66
N LEU A 11 29.67 10.42 41.28
CA LEU A 11 28.79 11.58 41.09
C LEU A 11 28.81 12.05 39.63
N PHE A 12 29.99 12.11 39.01
CA PHE A 12 30.16 12.54 37.63
C PHE A 12 29.49 11.56 36.64
N THR A 13 29.58 10.26 36.88
CA THR A 13 28.85 9.26 36.08
C THR A 13 27.35 9.30 36.32
N ILE A 14 26.86 9.53 37.54
CA ILE A 14 25.42 9.71 37.80
C ILE A 14 24.88 10.99 37.14
N VAL A 15 25.66 12.07 37.13
CA VAL A 15 25.28 13.32 36.43
C VAL A 15 25.29 13.12 34.92
N LEU A 16 26.29 12.42 34.36
CA LEU A 16 26.32 12.08 32.93
C LEU A 16 25.18 11.12 32.53
N TYR A 17 24.87 10.13 33.37
CA TYR A 17 23.76 9.20 33.12
C TYR A 17 22.40 9.88 33.32
N GLY A 18 22.30 10.84 34.26
CA GLY A 18 21.13 11.68 34.47
C GLY A 18 20.91 12.69 33.33
N ALA A 19 21.98 13.27 32.80
CA ALA A 19 21.94 14.12 31.60
C ALA A 19 21.55 13.29 30.36
N TRP A 20 22.11 12.10 30.20
CA TRP A 20 21.76 11.17 29.11
C TRP A 20 20.32 10.65 29.20
N LEU A 21 19.79 10.45 30.42
CA LEU A 21 18.37 10.12 30.64
C LEU A 21 17.44 11.32 30.45
N CYS A 22 17.92 12.55 30.66
CA CYS A 22 17.18 13.78 30.35
C CYS A 22 17.11 14.07 28.84
N GLU A 23 18.02 13.53 28.02
CA GLU A 23 17.96 13.64 26.56
C GLU A 23 16.93 12.71 25.90
N LEU A 24 16.33 11.77 26.64
CA LEU A 24 15.33 10.82 26.12
C LEU A 24 13.88 11.31 26.27
N GLY A 25 13.69 12.59 26.61
CA GLY A 25 12.39 13.23 26.80
C GLY A 25 12.26 14.58 26.10
N PHE A 26 12.85 14.75 24.91
CA PHE A 26 12.66 15.96 24.14
C PHE A 26 11.30 15.92 23.42
N SER A 27 10.37 16.76 23.89
CA SER A 27 9.21 17.21 23.13
C SER A 27 9.73 17.89 21.86
N VAL A 28 9.42 17.34 20.68
CA VAL A 28 9.80 17.96 19.40
C VAL A 28 8.89 19.16 19.16
N THR A 29 9.45 20.35 19.01
CA THR A 29 8.67 21.57 18.75
C THR A 29 8.56 21.80 17.25
N VAL A 30 7.33 21.94 16.74
CA VAL A 30 7.08 22.25 15.32
C VAL A 30 6.41 23.60 15.19
N THR A 31 7.07 24.52 14.49
CA THR A 31 6.54 25.83 14.09
C THR A 31 6.82 26.06 12.61
N TYR A 32 6.63 27.28 12.11
CA TYR A 32 7.02 27.68 10.77
C TYR A 32 7.43 29.16 10.75
N ASP A 33 8.12 29.55 9.69
CA ASP A 33 8.37 30.94 9.36
C ASP A 33 8.16 31.19 7.85
N SER A 34 8.58 32.36 7.36
CA SER A 34 8.45 32.75 5.95
C SER A 34 9.17 31.83 4.95
N LYS A 35 10.03 30.91 5.43
CA LYS A 35 10.82 30.02 4.58
C LYS A 35 10.36 28.58 4.69
N ALA A 36 10.31 28.02 5.90
CA ALA A 36 10.10 26.58 6.08
C ALA A 36 9.34 26.22 7.36
N LEU A 37 8.95 24.95 7.46
CA LEU A 37 8.67 24.35 8.75
C LEU A 37 9.96 24.33 9.59
N VAL A 38 9.81 24.64 10.87
CA VAL A 38 10.90 24.69 11.85
C VAL A 38 10.66 23.58 12.86
N ILE A 39 11.52 22.55 12.83
CA ILE A 39 11.47 21.38 13.70
C ILE A 39 12.66 21.45 14.65
N ASP A 40 12.40 21.53 15.95
CA ASP A 40 13.41 21.72 17.01
C ASP A 40 14.35 22.92 16.76
N GLY A 41 13.74 24.04 16.38
CA GLY A 41 14.45 25.29 16.11
C GLY A 41 15.26 25.29 14.82
N ARG A 42 15.15 24.26 13.97
CA ARG A 42 15.84 24.16 12.69
C ARG A 42 14.84 24.12 11.54
N ARG A 43 15.04 25.01 10.56
CA ARG A 43 14.35 24.91 9.27
C ARG A 43 14.70 23.58 8.60
N ARG A 44 13.75 23.00 7.87
CA ARG A 44 13.95 21.73 7.16
C ARG A 44 13.38 21.81 5.75
N ILE A 45 14.12 21.26 4.79
CA ILE A 45 13.55 20.82 3.53
C ILE A 45 12.95 19.44 3.76
N LEU A 46 11.68 19.23 3.42
CA LEU A 46 10.96 17.99 3.68
C LEU A 46 10.44 17.38 2.38
N GLN A 47 10.92 16.18 2.07
CA GLN A 47 10.37 15.33 1.02
C GLN A 47 9.32 14.38 1.63
N SER A 48 8.12 14.38 1.08
CA SER A 48 6.97 13.63 1.57
C SER A 48 6.40 12.72 0.49
N GLY A 49 5.69 11.67 0.90
CA GLY A 49 4.95 10.82 -0.02
C GLY A 49 3.69 10.25 0.59
N SER A 50 2.61 10.22 -0.20
CA SER A 50 1.32 9.71 0.23
C SER A 50 1.29 8.18 0.23
N ILE A 51 0.87 7.61 1.37
CA ILE A 51 0.60 6.17 1.56
C ILE A 51 -0.71 6.04 2.36
N HIS A 52 -1.79 5.63 1.70
CA HIS A 52 -3.08 5.45 2.37
C HIS A 52 -3.17 4.09 3.04
N TYR A 53 -3.16 4.05 4.37
CA TYR A 53 -3.13 2.82 5.16
C TYR A 53 -4.20 1.78 4.77
N PRO A 54 -5.47 2.13 4.42
CA PRO A 54 -6.46 1.13 4.05
C PRO A 54 -6.32 0.56 2.64
N ARG A 55 -5.48 1.17 1.79
CA ARG A 55 -5.16 0.68 0.43
C ARG A 55 -4.02 -0.34 0.43
N ALA A 56 -3.51 -0.69 1.61
CA ALA A 56 -2.57 -1.77 1.86
C ALA A 56 -3.05 -2.62 3.05
N THR A 57 -2.41 -3.77 3.25
CA THR A 57 -2.61 -4.57 4.48
C THR A 57 -1.62 -4.16 5.57
N PRO A 58 -1.93 -4.35 6.87
CA PRO A 58 -1.01 -4.02 7.96
C PRO A 58 0.38 -4.64 7.84
N GLU A 59 0.46 -5.81 7.22
CA GLU A 59 1.72 -6.52 7.02
C GLU A 59 2.55 -5.95 5.87
N MET A 60 1.95 -5.16 4.96
CA MET A 60 2.66 -4.45 3.90
C MET A 60 3.23 -3.12 4.37
N TRP A 61 2.63 -2.47 5.38
CA TRP A 61 3.02 -1.12 5.82
C TRP A 61 4.51 -0.97 6.14
N PRO A 62 5.15 -1.86 6.94
CA PRO A 62 6.55 -1.69 7.26
C PRO A 62 7.45 -1.69 6.02
N ASP A 63 7.14 -2.52 5.03
CA ASP A 63 7.98 -2.65 3.84
C ASP A 63 7.80 -1.45 2.90
N ILE A 64 6.57 -0.98 2.66
CA ILE A 64 6.33 0.20 1.81
C ILE A 64 6.85 1.49 2.45
N ILE A 65 6.79 1.62 3.78
CA ILE A 65 7.36 2.77 4.51
C ILE A 65 8.88 2.75 4.45
N GLU A 66 9.52 1.58 4.57
CA GLU A 66 10.98 1.48 4.43
C GLU A 66 11.44 1.85 3.02
N ILE A 67 10.72 1.39 1.98
CA ILE A 67 11.03 1.76 0.59
C ILE A 67 10.87 3.28 0.36
N ALA A 68 9.88 3.91 1.00
CA ALA A 68 9.73 5.36 0.99
C ALA A 68 10.92 6.07 1.64
N LYS A 69 11.39 5.59 2.79
CA LYS A 69 12.59 6.10 3.45
C LYS A 69 13.85 5.93 2.61
N GLU A 70 14.08 4.74 2.05
CA GLU A 70 15.19 4.44 1.13
C GLU A 70 15.11 5.31 -0.14
N GLY A 71 13.90 5.68 -0.54
CA GLY A 71 13.63 6.61 -1.62
C GLY A 71 13.97 8.07 -1.29
N GLY A 72 14.36 8.38 -0.05
CA GLY A 72 14.77 9.72 0.38
C GLY A 72 13.62 10.57 0.93
N LEU A 73 12.48 9.97 1.31
CA LEU A 73 11.41 10.70 1.99
C LEU A 73 11.73 10.91 3.48
N ASP A 74 11.35 12.07 4.00
CA ASP A 74 11.37 12.42 5.43
C ASP A 74 9.99 12.25 6.09
N VAL A 75 8.92 12.34 5.30
CA VAL A 75 7.52 12.40 5.79
C VAL A 75 6.64 11.40 5.02
N ILE A 76 5.75 10.73 5.72
CA ILE A 76 4.63 10.00 5.11
C ILE A 76 3.35 10.82 5.29
N GLU A 77 2.63 11.03 4.20
CA GLU A 77 1.33 11.69 4.20
C GLU A 77 0.21 10.63 4.11
N THR A 78 -0.88 10.83 4.86
CA THR A 78 -2.09 10.02 4.68
C THR A 78 -3.34 10.80 5.03
N TYR A 79 -4.42 10.58 4.26
CA TYR A 79 -5.77 10.93 4.69
C TYR A 79 -6.27 10.06 5.83
N VAL A 80 -7.32 10.51 6.53
CA VAL A 80 -8.16 9.72 7.44
C VAL A 80 -9.52 9.45 6.79
N PHE A 81 -9.99 8.20 6.79
CA PHE A 81 -11.19 7.79 6.05
C PHE A 81 -12.38 7.58 7.00
N TRP A 82 -13.16 8.64 7.24
CA TRP A 82 -14.25 8.66 8.23
C TRP A 82 -15.28 7.55 8.00
N ASN A 83 -15.68 7.28 6.75
CA ASN A 83 -16.69 6.29 6.41
C ASN A 83 -16.40 4.88 6.95
N TYR A 84 -15.13 4.49 7.05
CA TYR A 84 -14.73 3.22 7.65
C TYR A 84 -14.42 3.31 9.14
N HIS A 85 -14.00 4.47 9.62
CA HIS A 85 -13.77 4.66 11.04
C HIS A 85 -15.06 4.81 11.83
N GLU A 86 -16.17 5.18 11.20
CA GLU A 86 -17.49 5.28 11.83
C GLU A 86 -18.59 4.74 10.89
N PRO A 87 -18.58 3.43 10.57
CA PRO A 87 -19.54 2.85 9.64
C PRO A 87 -20.99 2.92 10.16
N VAL A 88 -21.14 2.96 11.49
CA VAL A 88 -22.39 3.22 12.19
C VAL A 88 -22.15 4.41 13.13
N LYS A 89 -23.04 5.39 13.11
CA LYS A 89 -22.94 6.60 13.95
C LYS A 89 -22.67 6.24 15.41
N GLY A 90 -21.60 6.80 15.98
CA GLY A 90 -21.12 6.59 17.34
C GLY A 90 -20.34 5.30 17.58
N GLN A 91 -20.16 4.44 16.57
CA GLN A 91 -19.41 3.18 16.68
C GLN A 91 -18.14 3.25 15.85
N TYR A 92 -17.02 3.42 16.54
CA TYR A 92 -15.73 3.59 15.89
C TYR A 92 -15.01 2.27 15.62
N TYR A 93 -14.30 2.19 14.49
CA TYR A 93 -13.51 1.02 14.09
C TYR A 93 -12.08 1.41 13.67
N PHE A 94 -11.09 0.82 14.35
CA PHE A 94 -9.65 1.07 14.14
C PHE A 94 -8.84 -0.24 14.16
N GLU A 95 -9.38 -1.31 13.59
CA GLU A 95 -8.70 -2.62 13.54
C GLU A 95 -8.28 -3.01 12.11
N GLY A 96 -7.41 -4.01 12.00
CA GLY A 96 -6.93 -4.53 10.72
C GLY A 96 -6.27 -3.43 9.87
N ARG A 97 -6.63 -3.36 8.59
CA ARG A 97 -6.11 -2.32 7.68
C ARG A 97 -6.60 -0.90 7.98
N PHE A 98 -7.49 -0.74 8.96
CA PHE A 98 -7.99 0.56 9.42
C PHE A 98 -7.38 0.95 10.79
N ASP A 99 -6.37 0.23 11.27
CA ASP A 99 -5.62 0.63 12.47
C ASP A 99 -4.68 1.80 12.17
N LEU A 100 -5.23 3.01 12.19
CA LEU A 100 -4.51 4.26 11.97
C LEU A 100 -3.36 4.45 12.97
N VAL A 101 -3.58 4.09 14.24
CA VAL A 101 -2.57 4.23 15.30
C VAL A 101 -1.37 3.33 15.00
N ARG A 102 -1.60 2.07 14.64
CA ARG A 102 -0.52 1.14 14.24
C ARG A 102 0.21 1.64 13.01
N PHE A 103 -0.50 2.18 12.01
CA PHE A 103 0.15 2.75 10.83
C PHE A 103 1.08 3.91 11.19
N VAL A 104 0.60 4.90 11.95
CA VAL A 104 1.40 6.07 12.37
C VAL A 104 2.60 5.64 13.22
N LYS A 105 2.42 4.66 14.13
CA LYS A 105 3.54 4.07 14.88
C LYS A 105 4.55 3.35 13.99
N THR A 106 4.10 2.69 12.92
CA THR A 106 5.00 2.05 11.96
C THR A 106 5.85 3.09 11.22
N VAL A 107 5.28 4.25 10.88
CA VAL A 107 6.04 5.38 10.32
C VAL A 107 7.07 5.92 11.33
N GLN A 108 6.67 6.06 12.60
CA GLN A 108 7.57 6.46 13.69
C GLN A 108 8.74 5.47 13.88
N ASP A 109 8.46 4.16 13.86
CA ASP A 109 9.46 3.10 14.02
C ASP A 109 10.48 3.11 12.86
N ALA A 110 10.04 3.52 11.66
CA ALA A 110 10.93 3.75 10.52
C ALA A 110 11.77 5.04 10.66
N GLY A 111 11.45 5.92 11.62
CA GLY A 111 12.13 7.19 11.84
C GLY A 111 11.74 8.28 10.85
N LEU A 112 10.53 8.20 10.29
CA LEU A 112 9.93 9.22 9.44
C LEU A 112 8.90 10.05 10.22
N PHE A 113 8.62 11.25 9.73
CA PHE A 113 7.52 12.09 10.22
C PHE A 113 6.20 11.74 9.53
N VAL A 114 5.10 12.29 10.04
CA VAL A 114 3.75 12.17 9.47
C VAL A 114 3.15 13.54 9.21
N HIS A 115 2.58 13.71 8.01
CA HIS A 115 1.56 14.71 7.71
C HIS A 115 0.19 14.02 7.74
N LEU A 116 -0.60 14.30 8.77
CA LEU A 116 -1.90 13.65 8.97
C LEU A 116 -3.04 14.51 8.41
N ARG A 117 -3.56 14.13 7.24
CA ARG A 117 -4.66 14.84 6.59
C ARG A 117 -5.99 14.33 7.12
N ILE A 118 -6.46 14.94 8.21
CA ILE A 118 -7.63 14.43 8.93
C ILE A 118 -8.89 14.65 8.10
N GLY A 119 -8.98 15.76 7.34
CA GLY A 119 -10.15 16.10 6.53
C GLY A 119 -11.24 16.78 7.37
N PRO A 120 -12.44 16.18 7.55
CA PRO A 120 -12.75 14.77 7.30
C PRO A 120 -13.29 14.45 5.92
N TYR A 121 -13.56 15.48 5.10
CA TYR A 121 -13.63 15.29 3.65
C TYR A 121 -12.21 15.03 3.12
N ALA A 122 -12.01 13.90 2.46
CA ALA A 122 -10.72 13.47 1.93
C ALA A 122 -10.64 13.56 0.39
N CYS A 123 -11.76 13.64 -0.32
CA CYS A 123 -11.83 13.39 -1.77
C CYS A 123 -11.22 12.01 -2.13
N ALA A 124 -9.92 11.98 -2.40
CA ALA A 124 -9.03 10.81 -2.50
C ALA A 124 -9.47 9.71 -3.48
N GLU A 125 -10.34 10.02 -4.44
CA GLU A 125 -11.06 9.03 -5.26
C GLU A 125 -11.70 7.93 -4.40
N TRP A 126 -12.14 8.33 -3.20
CA TRP A 126 -12.68 7.47 -2.17
C TRP A 126 -14.18 7.65 -2.04
N ASN A 127 -14.90 6.57 -1.78
CA ASN A 127 -16.34 6.49 -1.71
C ASN A 127 -16.90 7.61 -0.84
N TYR A 128 -17.79 8.42 -1.42
CA TYR A 128 -18.42 9.58 -0.79
C TYR A 128 -17.45 10.62 -0.21
N GLY A 129 -16.23 10.71 -0.78
CA GLY A 129 -15.18 11.63 -0.35
C GLY A 129 -14.67 11.34 1.05
N GLY A 130 -14.90 10.12 1.57
CA GLY A 130 -14.57 9.75 2.94
C GLY A 130 -15.71 9.95 3.95
N PHE A 131 -16.84 10.58 3.59
CA PHE A 131 -17.96 10.71 4.51
C PHE A 131 -18.71 9.40 4.72
N PRO A 132 -19.09 9.04 5.96
CA PRO A 132 -20.01 7.94 6.17
C PRO A 132 -21.39 8.28 5.60
N LEU A 133 -22.01 7.33 4.90
CA LEU A 133 -23.32 7.58 4.27
C LEU A 133 -24.43 7.91 5.28
N TRP A 134 -24.33 7.46 6.55
CA TRP A 134 -25.34 7.82 7.54
C TRP A 134 -25.47 9.33 7.78
N LEU A 135 -24.46 10.14 7.45
CA LEU A 135 -24.55 11.60 7.49
C LEU A 135 -25.64 12.11 6.57
N HIS A 136 -25.75 11.56 5.36
CA HIS A 136 -26.73 11.96 4.33
C HIS A 136 -28.18 11.92 4.86
N PHE A 137 -28.47 11.02 5.80
CA PHE A 137 -29.81 10.82 6.35
C PHE A 137 -30.12 11.68 7.58
N ILE A 138 -29.24 12.61 7.96
CA ILE A 138 -29.51 13.55 9.05
C ILE A 138 -30.48 14.63 8.54
N PRO A 139 -31.64 14.84 9.20
CA PRO A 139 -32.61 15.83 8.75
C PRO A 139 -32.01 17.24 8.64
N GLY A 140 -32.15 17.86 7.47
CA GLY A 140 -31.67 19.22 7.19
C GLY A 140 -30.16 19.37 7.09
N ILE A 141 -29.40 18.26 6.96
CA ILE A 141 -27.96 18.33 6.76
C ILE A 141 -27.63 18.91 5.38
N GLN A 142 -26.55 19.67 5.32
CA GLN A 142 -25.92 20.12 4.10
C GLN A 142 -24.42 20.00 4.30
N PHE A 143 -23.74 19.33 3.39
CA PHE A 143 -22.33 19.04 3.58
C PHE A 143 -21.48 20.27 3.29
N ARG A 144 -20.36 20.39 4.01
CA ARG A 144 -19.27 21.34 3.75
C ARG A 144 -19.77 22.79 3.59
N THR A 145 -20.65 23.22 4.49
CA THR A 145 -21.13 24.60 4.58
C THR A 145 -21.51 24.92 6.02
N ILE A 146 -21.90 26.16 6.32
CA ILE A 146 -22.46 26.55 7.62
C ILE A 146 -23.82 25.86 7.81
N ASN A 147 -23.76 24.67 8.38
CA ASN A 147 -24.91 23.84 8.68
C ASN A 147 -24.70 23.18 10.05
N GLY A 148 -25.52 23.55 11.04
CA GLY A 148 -25.35 23.10 12.42
C GLY A 148 -25.23 21.58 12.60
N PRO A 149 -26.08 20.75 11.93
CA PRO A 149 -25.91 19.30 11.94
C PRO A 149 -24.55 18.84 11.39
N PHE A 150 -24.13 19.31 10.22
CA PHE A 150 -22.85 18.91 9.62
C PHE A 150 -21.65 19.34 10.48
N GLN A 151 -21.64 20.61 10.91
CA GLN A 151 -20.59 21.19 11.74
C GLN A 151 -20.37 20.38 13.03
N LYS A 152 -21.47 19.99 13.69
CA LYS A 152 -21.42 19.17 14.91
C LYS A 152 -20.77 17.80 14.66
N GLU A 153 -21.17 17.10 13.61
CA GLU A 153 -20.63 15.75 13.34
C GLU A 153 -19.16 15.83 12.89
N MET A 154 -18.80 16.83 12.07
CA MET A 154 -17.42 17.10 11.68
C MET A 154 -16.54 17.41 12.89
N GLU A 155 -16.99 18.28 13.80
CA GLU A 155 -16.26 18.61 15.04
C GLU A 155 -16.04 17.37 15.90
N LEU A 156 -17.07 16.54 16.09
CA LEU A 156 -16.97 15.29 16.85
C LEU A 156 -15.93 14.33 16.27
N PHE A 157 -15.92 14.15 14.94
CA PHE A 157 -14.96 13.26 14.30
C PHE A 157 -13.54 13.82 14.32
N LEU A 158 -13.35 15.12 14.03
CA LEU A 158 -12.06 15.79 14.14
C LEU A 158 -11.49 15.64 15.56
N ALA A 159 -12.31 15.93 16.58
CA ALA A 159 -11.94 15.77 17.98
C ALA A 159 -11.60 14.31 18.32
N LYS A 160 -12.36 13.33 17.79
CA LYS A 160 -12.09 11.91 17.99
C LYS A 160 -10.71 11.51 17.49
N ILE A 161 -10.35 11.91 16.26
CA ILE A 161 -9.04 11.57 15.68
C ILE A 161 -7.91 12.29 16.42
N VAL A 162 -8.05 13.60 16.69
CA VAL A 162 -7.02 14.34 17.43
C VAL A 162 -6.81 13.78 18.83
N ASN A 163 -7.88 13.47 19.57
CA ASN A 163 -7.76 12.88 20.90
C ASN A 163 -7.13 11.49 20.85
N LEU A 164 -7.47 10.65 19.87
CA LEU A 164 -6.83 9.35 19.69
C LEU A 164 -5.31 9.50 19.47
N MET A 165 -4.88 10.42 18.60
CA MET A 165 -3.46 10.68 18.37
C MET A 165 -2.77 11.24 19.62
N LYS A 166 -3.45 12.08 20.41
CA LYS A 166 -2.92 12.61 21.67
C LYS A 166 -2.77 11.55 22.75
N GLU A 167 -3.77 10.71 22.93
CA GLU A 167 -3.77 9.61 23.92
C GLU A 167 -2.59 8.65 23.65
N GLU A 168 -2.27 8.45 22.38
CA GLU A 168 -1.15 7.61 21.92
C GLU A 168 0.19 8.36 21.81
N ASN A 169 0.25 9.64 22.19
CA ASN A 169 1.43 10.51 22.12
C ASN A 169 2.05 10.62 20.71
N LEU A 170 1.21 10.72 19.68
CA LEU A 170 1.63 10.69 18.28
C LEU A 170 1.91 12.07 17.67
N PHE A 171 1.51 13.17 18.32
CA PHE A 171 1.98 14.50 17.92
C PHE A 171 3.44 14.72 18.30
N ALA A 172 4.18 15.46 17.47
CA ALA A 172 5.61 15.72 17.65
C ALA A 172 5.97 16.28 19.04
N SER A 173 5.16 17.19 19.57
CA SER A 173 5.32 17.73 20.93
C SER A 173 5.22 16.68 22.04
N GLN A 174 4.62 15.53 21.77
CA GLN A 174 4.51 14.40 22.69
C GLN A 174 5.58 13.32 22.43
N GLY A 175 6.50 13.57 21.50
CA GLY A 175 7.52 12.62 21.05
C GLY A 175 7.08 11.74 19.88
N GLY A 176 5.91 12.00 19.28
CA GLY A 176 5.37 11.27 18.13
C GLY A 176 5.88 11.77 16.78
N PRO A 177 5.47 11.13 15.66
CA PRO A 177 5.95 11.51 14.32
C PRO A 177 5.11 12.62 13.66
N ILE A 178 3.90 12.95 14.14
CA ILE A 178 3.00 13.87 13.44
C ILE A 178 3.50 15.31 13.58
N ILE A 179 3.94 15.92 12.47
CA ILE A 179 4.47 17.29 12.41
C ILE A 179 3.53 18.29 11.74
N LEU A 180 2.52 17.80 11.02
CA LEU A 180 1.60 18.63 10.25
C LEU A 180 0.23 17.95 10.25
N ALA A 181 -0.84 18.74 10.32
CA ALA A 181 -2.20 18.23 10.18
C ALA A 181 -2.99 19.06 9.15
N GLN A 182 -3.95 18.44 8.46
CA GLN A 182 -4.84 19.14 7.54
C GLN A 182 -6.30 19.02 7.96
N VAL A 183 -7.00 20.14 7.92
CA VAL A 183 -8.46 20.23 8.02
C VAL A 183 -9.03 20.53 6.64
N GLU A 184 -10.19 19.95 6.32
CA GLU A 184 -10.80 19.99 4.99
C GLU A 184 -9.88 19.46 3.87
N ASN A 185 -10.39 19.49 2.63
CA ASN A 185 -9.62 19.16 1.45
C ASN A 185 -10.13 19.91 0.22
N GLU A 186 -9.27 20.71 -0.41
CA GLU A 186 -9.53 21.44 -1.65
C GLU A 186 -10.84 22.22 -1.67
N TYR A 187 -11.24 22.77 -0.52
CA TYR A 187 -12.53 23.43 -0.41
C TYR A 187 -12.61 24.71 -1.28
N GLY A 188 -11.50 25.43 -1.46
CA GLY A 188 -11.45 26.59 -2.34
C GLY A 188 -11.81 26.30 -3.80
N ASN A 189 -11.71 25.05 -4.27
CA ASN A 189 -12.18 24.66 -5.61
C ASN A 189 -13.72 24.70 -5.74
N VAL A 190 -14.45 24.58 -4.62
CA VAL A 190 -15.92 24.48 -4.59
C VAL A 190 -16.59 25.57 -3.75
N GLU A 191 -15.83 26.34 -2.98
CA GLU A 191 -16.32 27.35 -2.04
C GLU A 191 -17.31 28.34 -2.67
N TRP A 192 -17.01 28.79 -3.89
CA TRP A 192 -17.85 29.72 -4.64
C TRP A 192 -19.30 29.24 -4.79
N ALA A 193 -19.52 27.92 -4.85
CA ALA A 193 -20.84 27.32 -5.03
C ALA A 193 -21.71 27.42 -3.76
N TYR A 194 -21.11 27.71 -2.61
CA TYR A 194 -21.78 27.91 -1.32
C TYR A 194 -21.93 29.39 -0.95
N GLY A 195 -21.38 30.31 -1.76
CA GLY A 195 -21.42 31.76 -1.52
C GLY A 195 -20.86 32.13 -0.14
N VAL A 196 -21.54 33.05 0.56
CA VAL A 196 -21.17 33.48 1.93
C VAL A 196 -21.11 32.31 2.92
N GLY A 197 -21.91 31.26 2.70
CA GLY A 197 -21.86 30.05 3.54
C GLY A 197 -20.53 29.33 3.44
N GLY A 198 -19.87 29.36 2.28
CA GLY A 198 -18.54 28.78 2.10
C GLY A 198 -17.45 29.56 2.83
N GLU A 199 -17.41 30.88 2.65
CA GLU A 199 -16.43 31.76 3.31
C GLU A 199 -16.50 31.68 4.85
N LEU A 200 -17.72 31.61 5.38
CA LEU A 200 -17.92 31.44 6.83
C LEU A 200 -17.53 30.04 7.29
N TYR A 201 -17.78 29.02 6.48
CA TYR A 201 -17.43 27.63 6.78
C TYR A 201 -15.92 27.43 6.86
N VAL A 202 -15.14 28.02 5.94
CA VAL A 202 -13.66 27.96 5.97
C VAL A 202 -13.12 28.53 7.29
N LYS A 203 -13.63 29.69 7.71
CA LYS A 203 -13.24 30.32 9.00
C LYS A 203 -13.59 29.42 10.18
N TRP A 204 -14.82 28.89 10.20
CA TRP A 204 -15.25 27.98 11.26
C TRP A 204 -14.42 26.68 11.30
N ALA A 205 -14.11 26.08 10.15
CA ALA A 205 -13.33 24.84 10.08
C ALA A 205 -11.90 25.05 10.59
N ALA A 206 -11.28 26.17 10.20
CA ALA A 206 -9.97 26.58 10.70
C ALA A 206 -9.98 26.82 12.22
N GLU A 207 -10.93 27.61 12.74
CA GLU A 207 -11.08 27.87 14.17
C GLU A 207 -11.30 26.57 14.96
N THR A 208 -12.12 25.66 14.43
CA THR A 208 -12.38 24.34 15.03
C THR A 208 -11.10 23.52 15.12
N ALA A 209 -10.32 23.44 14.05
CA ALA A 209 -9.04 22.72 14.03
C ALA A 209 -8.02 23.29 15.04
N LEU A 210 -7.92 24.63 15.12
CA LEU A 210 -7.02 25.32 16.06
C LEU A 210 -7.41 25.08 17.52
N ASN A 211 -8.72 25.08 17.82
CA ASN A 211 -9.25 24.82 19.16
C ASN A 211 -8.93 23.40 19.68
N LEU A 212 -8.66 22.45 18.78
CA LEU A 212 -8.22 21.10 19.17
C LEU A 212 -6.79 21.08 19.72
N ASN A 213 -6.02 22.17 19.61
CA ASN A 213 -4.70 22.37 20.22
C ASN A 213 -3.74 21.19 20.02
N THR A 214 -3.48 20.85 18.75
CA THR A 214 -2.58 19.75 18.33
C THR A 214 -1.10 20.06 18.57
N SER A 215 -0.76 21.32 18.89
CA SER A 215 0.61 21.85 19.05
C SER A 215 1.53 21.74 17.83
N VAL A 216 0.99 21.33 16.68
CA VAL A 216 1.66 21.34 15.38
C VAL A 216 0.88 22.25 14.41
N PRO A 217 1.53 22.80 13.37
CA PRO A 217 0.83 23.63 12.39
C PRO A 217 -0.29 22.87 11.67
N TRP A 218 -1.31 23.63 11.27
CA TRP A 218 -2.40 23.14 10.44
C TRP A 218 -2.32 23.73 9.03
N VAL A 219 -2.76 22.95 8.05
CA VAL A 219 -2.82 23.35 6.65
C VAL A 219 -4.21 23.19 6.05
N MET A 220 -4.46 23.88 4.94
CA MET A 220 -5.59 23.68 4.03
C MET A 220 -5.08 23.75 2.59
N CYS A 221 -5.26 22.68 1.81
CA CYS A 221 -4.85 22.65 0.42
C CYS A 221 -5.85 23.36 -0.50
N SER A 222 -5.33 24.01 -1.53
CA SER A 222 -6.10 24.76 -2.55
C SER A 222 -7.08 25.76 -1.92
N GLN A 223 -6.69 26.40 -0.81
CA GLN A 223 -7.51 27.36 -0.06
C GLN A 223 -6.83 28.73 0.01
N SER A 224 -7.04 29.58 -1.00
CA SER A 224 -6.34 30.86 -1.13
C SER A 224 -6.58 31.83 0.04
N ASP A 225 -7.75 31.76 0.68
CA ASP A 225 -8.17 32.62 1.79
C ASP A 225 -8.05 31.96 3.18
N ALA A 226 -7.27 30.86 3.30
CA ALA A 226 -7.09 30.16 4.58
C ALA A 226 -6.65 31.14 5.70
N PRO A 227 -7.40 31.24 6.81
CA PRO A 227 -7.14 32.25 7.85
C PRO A 227 -5.90 31.91 8.67
N ASP A 228 -5.21 32.94 9.17
CA ASP A 228 -4.06 32.73 10.05
C ASP A 228 -4.44 32.02 11.36
N PRO A 229 -3.60 31.10 11.89
CA PRO A 229 -2.28 30.69 11.41
C PRO A 229 -2.30 29.45 10.47
N ILE A 230 -3.42 29.12 9.81
CA ILE A 230 -3.47 28.00 8.87
C ILE A 230 -2.61 28.30 7.63
N ILE A 231 -1.77 27.35 7.22
CA ILE A 231 -0.96 27.48 6.01
C ILE A 231 -1.80 27.00 4.81
N ASN A 232 -2.00 27.86 3.81
CA ASN A 232 -2.56 27.42 2.54
C ASN A 232 -1.48 26.71 1.70
N THR A 233 -1.85 25.61 1.06
CA THR A 233 -0.91 24.78 0.28
C THR A 233 -1.40 24.58 -1.15
N CYS A 234 -0.53 24.08 -2.01
CA CYS A 234 -0.83 23.82 -3.42
C CYS A 234 -0.99 22.33 -3.70
N ASN A 235 -1.87 22.00 -4.65
CA ASN A 235 -2.04 20.69 -5.26
C ASN A 235 -1.98 20.86 -6.80
N GLY A 236 -1.46 19.87 -7.51
CA GLY A 236 -1.40 19.91 -8.97
C GLY A 236 -0.27 19.08 -9.56
N PHE A 237 -0.11 19.16 -10.89
CA PHE A 237 1.09 18.64 -11.56
C PHE A 237 2.31 19.55 -11.40
N TYR A 238 2.08 20.85 -11.18
CA TYR A 238 3.11 21.87 -11.00
C TYR A 238 2.63 22.90 -9.96
N CYS A 239 3.49 23.23 -9.00
CA CYS A 239 3.24 24.27 -7.99
C CYS A 239 4.44 25.23 -7.83
N ASP A 240 5.32 25.30 -8.84
CA ASP A 240 6.48 26.19 -8.83
C ASP A 240 6.08 27.68 -8.85
N SER A 241 4.94 28.02 -9.46
CA SER A 241 4.39 29.38 -9.47
C SER A 241 3.54 29.75 -8.24
N PHE A 242 3.20 28.77 -7.39
CA PHE A 242 2.39 29.01 -6.20
C PHE A 242 3.13 29.87 -5.17
N ASN A 243 2.40 30.77 -4.51
CA ASN A 243 2.85 31.52 -3.34
C ASN A 243 1.80 31.41 -2.23
N PRO A 244 2.21 31.24 -0.96
CA PRO A 244 1.27 31.23 0.15
C PRO A 244 0.60 32.60 0.30
N ASN A 245 -0.56 32.62 0.95
CA ASN A 245 -1.40 33.82 1.08
C ASN A 245 -0.86 34.88 2.05
N SER A 246 0.28 34.60 2.70
CA SER A 246 0.98 35.51 3.59
C SER A 246 2.49 35.31 3.46
N PRO A 247 3.30 36.38 3.46
CA PRO A 247 4.77 36.28 3.39
C PRO A 247 5.39 35.64 4.65
N SER A 248 4.60 35.43 5.70
CA SER A 248 5.04 34.75 6.94
C SER A 248 4.91 33.22 6.89
N LYS A 249 4.33 32.67 5.83
CA LYS A 249 4.05 31.24 5.67
C LYS A 249 5.05 30.60 4.70
N PRO A 250 5.44 29.34 4.92
CA PRO A 250 6.29 28.61 4.00
C PRO A 250 5.53 28.16 2.76
N LYS A 251 6.27 27.92 1.67
CA LYS A 251 5.72 27.38 0.43
C LYS A 251 5.68 25.85 0.48
N ILE A 252 4.45 25.30 0.49
CA ILE A 252 4.16 23.87 0.69
C ILE A 252 3.33 23.34 -0.48
N TRP A 253 3.74 22.20 -1.04
CA TRP A 253 3.03 21.44 -2.07
C TRP A 253 2.58 20.10 -1.48
N THR A 254 1.27 19.97 -1.22
CA THR A 254 0.66 18.81 -0.56
C THR A 254 0.28 17.69 -1.52
N GLU A 255 0.05 17.96 -2.80
CA GLU A 255 -0.21 16.89 -3.78
C GLU A 255 0.46 17.14 -5.12
N ASP A 256 1.64 16.56 -5.33
CA ASP A 256 2.26 16.42 -6.63
C ASP A 256 1.80 15.13 -7.31
N TYR A 257 0.94 15.28 -8.31
CA TYR A 257 0.31 14.16 -8.97
C TYR A 257 1.33 13.30 -9.74
N THR A 258 1.66 12.12 -9.21
CA THR A 258 2.67 11.23 -9.82
C THR A 258 2.22 10.55 -11.11
N GLY A 259 0.95 10.69 -11.43
CA GLY A 259 0.20 10.06 -12.50
C GLY A 259 -1.26 10.50 -12.37
N TRP A 260 -2.19 9.58 -12.52
CA TRP A 260 -3.62 9.84 -12.30
C TRP A 260 -4.34 8.58 -11.86
N PHE A 261 -5.52 8.71 -11.26
CA PHE A 261 -6.34 7.56 -10.89
C PHE A 261 -6.84 6.80 -12.12
N LEU A 262 -7.16 5.52 -11.92
CA LEU A 262 -7.76 4.67 -12.94
C LEU A 262 -9.26 4.56 -12.71
N SER A 263 -10.06 4.74 -13.76
CA SER A 263 -11.51 4.52 -13.75
C SER A 263 -11.88 3.39 -14.71
N PHE A 264 -12.95 2.65 -14.40
CA PHE A 264 -13.48 1.67 -15.36
C PHE A 264 -13.91 2.38 -16.64
N GLY A 265 -13.57 1.80 -17.80
CA GLY A 265 -13.84 2.40 -19.11
C GLY A 265 -12.87 3.51 -19.54
N TYR A 266 -11.81 3.80 -18.78
CA TYR A 266 -10.79 4.79 -19.15
C TYR A 266 -9.47 4.11 -19.52
N PRO A 267 -8.65 4.72 -20.40
CA PRO A 267 -7.32 4.21 -20.68
C PRO A 267 -6.41 4.40 -19.45
N VAL A 268 -5.31 3.67 -19.37
CA VAL A 268 -4.41 3.73 -18.21
C VAL A 268 -3.52 4.98 -18.32
N PRO A 269 -3.63 5.96 -17.42
CA PRO A 269 -2.78 7.14 -17.41
C PRO A 269 -1.40 6.83 -16.82
N TYR A 270 -0.37 7.56 -17.24
CA TYR A 270 0.97 7.50 -16.65
C TYR A 270 1.67 8.86 -16.79
N ARG A 271 2.61 9.21 -15.91
CA ARG A 271 3.38 10.46 -15.97
C ARG A 271 4.88 10.15 -16.13
N PRO A 272 5.54 10.63 -17.19
CA PRO A 272 6.98 10.48 -17.37
C PRO A 272 7.74 11.00 -16.15
N VAL A 273 8.76 10.26 -15.70
CA VAL A 273 9.50 10.66 -14.49
C VAL A 273 10.32 11.91 -14.72
N GLU A 274 10.76 12.17 -15.95
CA GLU A 274 11.51 13.37 -16.32
C GLU A 274 10.67 14.63 -16.07
N ASP A 275 9.38 14.60 -16.42
CA ASP A 275 8.44 15.69 -16.15
C ASP A 275 8.14 15.83 -14.65
N LEU A 276 7.91 14.72 -13.95
CA LEU A 276 7.71 14.74 -12.50
C LEU A 276 8.93 15.33 -11.78
N ALA A 277 10.14 14.87 -12.13
CA ALA A 277 11.38 15.39 -11.59
C ALA A 277 11.60 16.87 -11.94
N PHE A 278 11.23 17.29 -13.16
CA PHE A 278 11.24 18.70 -13.56
C PHE A 278 10.34 19.52 -12.64
N ALA A 279 9.09 19.12 -12.46
CA ALA A 279 8.14 19.86 -11.62
C ALA A 279 8.63 20.00 -10.17
N VAL A 280 9.19 18.92 -9.59
CA VAL A 280 9.77 18.93 -8.24
C VAL A 280 10.99 19.84 -8.16
N ALA A 281 11.92 19.74 -9.12
CA ALA A 281 13.12 20.58 -9.15
C ALA A 281 12.75 22.06 -9.28
N ARG A 282 11.80 22.41 -10.16
CA ARG A 282 11.23 23.77 -10.32
C ARG A 282 10.63 24.30 -9.01
N PHE A 283 9.92 23.45 -8.27
CA PHE A 283 9.32 23.84 -6.99
C PHE A 283 10.37 24.23 -5.95
N PHE A 284 11.41 23.41 -5.76
CA PHE A 284 12.52 23.72 -4.84
C PHE A 284 13.40 24.87 -5.33
N GLU A 285 13.63 24.95 -6.64
CA GLU A 285 14.30 26.06 -7.30
C GLU A 285 13.65 27.41 -6.95
N LYS A 286 12.32 27.46 -6.90
CA LYS A 286 11.51 28.65 -6.57
C LYS A 286 11.13 28.74 -5.08
N GLY A 287 11.99 28.26 -4.19
CA GLY A 287 11.89 28.44 -2.74
C GLY A 287 10.85 27.56 -2.02
N GLY A 288 10.37 26.50 -2.67
CA GLY A 288 9.54 25.48 -2.02
C GLY A 288 10.33 24.72 -0.95
N THR A 289 9.69 24.35 0.16
CA THR A 289 10.39 23.71 1.30
C THR A 289 9.72 22.44 1.84
N PHE A 290 8.48 22.17 1.46
CA PHE A 290 7.79 20.91 1.70
C PHE A 290 7.11 20.46 0.41
N HIS A 291 7.39 19.24 -0.04
CA HIS A 291 6.82 18.65 -1.24
C HIS A 291 6.34 17.24 -0.96
N ASN A 292 5.13 16.89 -1.43
CA ASN A 292 4.54 15.57 -1.25
C ASN A 292 4.10 14.93 -2.57
N TYR A 293 4.55 13.70 -2.82
CA TYR A 293 4.05 12.89 -3.94
C TYR A 293 2.65 12.34 -3.63
N TYR A 294 1.67 12.65 -4.48
CA TYR A 294 0.34 12.04 -4.48
C TYR A 294 0.19 11.20 -5.77
N MET A 295 0.45 9.89 -5.77
CA MET A 295 0.74 8.99 -4.65
C MET A 295 2.19 8.52 -4.66
N TYR A 296 2.78 8.28 -3.50
CA TYR A 296 4.06 7.56 -3.43
C TYR A 296 3.85 6.03 -3.47
N PHE A 297 2.81 5.57 -2.79
CA PHE A 297 2.20 4.24 -2.97
C PHE A 297 0.69 4.41 -3.02
N GLY A 298 0.10 4.08 -4.17
CA GLY A 298 -1.34 4.22 -4.36
C GLY A 298 -2.15 3.03 -3.80
N GLY A 299 -1.78 1.79 -4.17
CA GLY A 299 -2.36 0.57 -3.63
C GLY A 299 -3.68 0.14 -4.28
N THR A 300 -4.57 -0.50 -3.50
CA THR A 300 -5.81 -1.13 -4.00
C THR A 300 -7.04 -0.67 -3.22
N ASN A 301 -8.13 -0.34 -3.92
CA ASN A 301 -9.45 -0.08 -3.37
C ASN A 301 -10.16 -1.38 -3.01
N PHE A 302 -9.76 -2.03 -1.91
CA PHE A 302 -10.37 -3.27 -1.43
C PHE A 302 -11.83 -3.11 -1.00
N GLY A 303 -12.61 -4.18 -1.12
CA GLY A 303 -14.03 -4.16 -0.78
C GLY A 303 -14.86 -3.34 -1.77
N ARG A 304 -16.00 -2.83 -1.30
CA ARG A 304 -16.94 -2.05 -2.12
C ARG A 304 -17.12 -0.60 -1.69
N THR A 305 -16.66 -0.22 -0.50
CA THR A 305 -16.82 1.14 0.04
C THR A 305 -15.51 1.94 0.04
N ALA A 306 -14.52 1.52 -0.75
CA ALA A 306 -13.23 2.20 -0.91
C ALA A 306 -13.23 3.20 -2.10
N GLY A 307 -13.14 2.75 -3.36
CA GLY A 307 -13.14 3.66 -4.52
C GLY A 307 -14.54 4.04 -4.99
N GLY A 308 -14.72 5.29 -5.46
CA GLY A 308 -15.97 5.71 -6.08
C GLY A 308 -16.00 7.18 -6.55
N PRO A 309 -16.91 7.52 -7.50
CA PRO A 309 -17.72 6.61 -8.32
C PRO A 309 -16.92 6.10 -9.53
N LEU A 310 -17.19 4.89 -10.02
CA LEU A 310 -16.53 4.26 -11.19
C LEU A 310 -14.98 4.18 -11.16
N ILE A 311 -14.35 4.54 -10.05
CA ILE A 311 -12.94 4.32 -9.78
C ILE A 311 -12.65 2.81 -9.80
N ALA A 312 -11.59 2.43 -10.51
CA ALA A 312 -11.17 1.04 -10.60
C ALA A 312 -10.69 0.50 -9.23
N THR A 313 -10.62 -0.82 -9.13
CA THR A 313 -10.11 -1.47 -7.91
C THR A 313 -8.62 -1.20 -7.73
N SER A 314 -7.85 -1.13 -8.82
CA SER A 314 -6.47 -0.64 -8.78
C SER A 314 -6.43 0.86 -8.53
N TYR A 315 -5.62 1.29 -7.56
CA TYR A 315 -5.27 2.68 -7.34
C TYR A 315 -3.76 2.87 -7.52
N ASP A 316 -3.17 2.24 -8.55
CA ASP A 316 -1.72 2.27 -8.80
C ASP A 316 -1.14 3.69 -8.95
N TYR A 317 -1.90 4.60 -9.58
CA TYR A 317 -1.58 6.02 -9.77
C TYR A 317 -0.27 6.29 -10.55
N ASP A 318 0.29 5.28 -11.21
CA ASP A 318 1.66 5.31 -11.75
C ASP A 318 2.69 5.74 -10.69
N ALA A 319 2.45 5.34 -9.44
CA ALA A 319 3.24 5.74 -8.28
C ALA A 319 4.67 5.15 -8.29
N PRO A 320 5.64 5.80 -7.61
CA PRO A 320 7.00 5.26 -7.42
C PRO A 320 7.03 3.85 -6.83
N ILE A 321 6.11 3.51 -5.93
CA ILE A 321 5.84 2.12 -5.50
C ILE A 321 4.53 1.70 -6.15
N ASN A 322 4.56 0.61 -6.94
CA ASN A 322 3.36 0.14 -7.65
C ASN A 322 2.30 -0.43 -6.70
N GLU A 323 1.09 -0.71 -7.22
CA GLU A 323 -0.07 -1.23 -6.49
C GLU A 323 0.24 -2.39 -5.51
N TYR A 324 1.17 -3.27 -5.87
CA TYR A 324 1.41 -4.51 -5.15
C TYR A 324 2.36 -4.36 -3.96
N GLY A 325 3.09 -3.25 -3.86
CA GLY A 325 3.96 -2.95 -2.72
C GLY A 325 5.04 -4.00 -2.48
N ASN A 326 5.18 -4.50 -1.25
CA ASN A 326 6.04 -5.64 -0.92
C ASN A 326 5.46 -6.41 0.27
N PHE A 327 5.85 -7.67 0.40
CA PHE A 327 5.50 -8.51 1.55
C PHE A 327 6.67 -9.42 1.97
N LEU A 328 7.17 -9.23 3.20
CA LEU A 328 8.11 -10.16 3.84
C LEU A 328 7.53 -10.86 5.08
N PHE A 329 7.18 -12.15 4.94
CA PHE A 329 6.74 -13.03 6.04
C PHE A 329 7.79 -13.30 7.15
N LEU A 330 9.02 -12.80 7.05
CA LEU A 330 10.13 -13.18 7.95
C LEU A 330 10.64 -12.08 8.89
N LYS A 331 10.19 -10.82 8.75
CA LYS A 331 10.71 -9.72 9.60
C LYS A 331 10.23 -9.86 11.05
N GLU A 332 8.96 -10.21 11.28
CA GLU A 332 8.42 -10.36 12.65
C GLU A 332 9.03 -11.54 13.43
N LEU A 333 9.30 -12.67 12.77
CA LEU A 333 9.91 -13.84 13.43
C LEU A 333 11.40 -13.62 13.74
N LEU A 334 12.12 -12.84 12.91
CA LEU A 334 13.52 -12.50 13.17
C LEU A 334 13.66 -11.40 14.22
N LEU A 335 12.82 -10.35 14.19
CA LEU A 335 12.82 -9.26 15.17
C LEU A 335 12.45 -9.74 16.58
N ALA A 336 11.52 -10.70 16.68
CA ALA A 336 11.18 -11.32 17.97
C ALA A 336 12.35 -12.15 18.56
N VAL A 337 13.26 -12.66 17.73
CA VAL A 337 14.39 -13.52 18.14
C VAL A 337 15.71 -12.73 18.27
N LEU A 338 15.88 -11.61 17.57
CA LEU A 338 17.16 -10.89 17.43
C LEU A 338 17.16 -9.49 18.06
N LYS A 339 16.45 -9.28 19.17
CA LYS A 339 16.47 -8.02 19.93
C LYS A 339 17.84 -7.59 20.48
N TYR A 340 18.94 -8.24 20.08
CA TYR A 340 20.29 -8.00 20.60
C TYR A 340 21.44 -8.05 19.57
N GLN A 341 21.19 -8.05 18.25
CA GLN A 341 22.27 -7.90 17.28
C GLN A 341 21.93 -6.88 16.19
N LYS A 342 22.75 -5.82 16.14
CA LYS A 342 22.87 -4.87 15.02
C LYS A 342 23.40 -5.67 13.83
N ILE A 343 22.52 -6.18 12.99
CA ILE A 343 22.89 -6.76 11.69
C ILE A 343 22.97 -5.57 10.72
N ASN A 344 24.09 -5.45 10.01
CA ASN A 344 24.23 -4.49 8.92
C ASN A 344 23.18 -4.82 7.85
N GLU A 345 22.20 -3.93 7.73
CA GLU A 345 21.11 -3.96 6.77
C GLU A 345 21.58 -3.36 5.44
N ASP A 346 22.20 -4.17 4.59
CA ASP A 346 22.47 -3.77 3.21
C ASP A 346 21.40 -4.35 2.27
N ASN A 347 20.54 -3.45 1.78
CA ASN A 347 19.60 -3.55 0.67
C ASN A 347 18.29 -4.33 0.93
N PHE A 348 17.18 -3.60 1.12
CA PHE A 348 15.81 -4.05 0.88
C PHE A 348 15.33 -3.52 -0.49
N ALA A 349 14.29 -4.12 -1.08
CA ALA A 349 13.75 -3.67 -2.37
C ALA A 349 12.36 -4.32 -2.54
N GLY A 350 11.29 -3.55 -2.39
CA GLY A 350 9.96 -4.00 -2.77
C GLY A 350 9.71 -3.87 -4.27
N PHE A 351 8.45 -4.02 -4.70
CA PHE A 351 8.07 -3.80 -6.09
C PHE A 351 8.03 -2.29 -6.43
N ILE A 352 9.21 -1.71 -6.59
CA ILE A 352 9.42 -0.32 -7.02
C ILE A 352 9.19 -0.16 -8.52
N ARG A 353 8.65 0.98 -8.93
CA ARG A 353 8.49 1.36 -10.34
C ARG A 353 9.76 2.04 -10.83
N GLN A 354 10.52 1.35 -11.67
CA GLN A 354 11.75 1.87 -12.25
C GLN A 354 11.55 2.27 -13.72
N PRO A 355 12.08 3.42 -14.16
CA PRO A 355 13.09 4.25 -13.49
C PRO A 355 12.54 5.27 -12.48
N LYS A 356 11.21 5.35 -12.32
CA LYS A 356 10.55 6.43 -11.58
C LYS A 356 11.12 6.61 -10.16
N TRP A 357 11.07 5.57 -9.34
CA TRP A 357 11.55 5.59 -7.96
C TRP A 357 13.05 5.95 -7.87
N GLY A 358 13.90 5.36 -8.71
CA GLY A 358 15.35 5.58 -8.67
C GLY A 358 15.75 6.99 -9.08
N HIS A 359 15.08 7.54 -10.10
CA HIS A 359 15.35 8.91 -10.57
C HIS A 359 14.91 9.95 -9.53
N LEU A 360 13.75 9.77 -8.90
CA LEU A 360 13.28 10.65 -7.82
C LEU A 360 14.16 10.54 -6.57
N ARG A 361 14.63 9.34 -6.21
CA ARG A 361 15.61 9.17 -5.11
C ARG A 361 16.88 10.00 -5.36
N ASN A 362 17.41 9.94 -6.59
CA ASN A 362 18.60 10.70 -6.95
C ASN A 362 18.33 12.22 -6.94
N LEU A 363 17.13 12.66 -7.35
CA LEU A 363 16.68 14.05 -7.22
C LEU A 363 16.64 14.49 -5.75
N HIS A 364 16.06 13.69 -4.85
CA HIS A 364 16.01 14.00 -3.42
C HIS A 364 17.41 14.17 -2.83
N MET A 365 18.34 13.27 -3.17
CA MET A 365 19.74 13.39 -2.75
C MET A 365 20.38 14.68 -3.26
N ALA A 366 20.09 15.10 -4.48
CA ALA A 366 20.60 16.35 -5.04
C ALA A 366 20.02 17.58 -4.33
N ILE A 367 18.72 17.60 -4.05
CA ILE A 367 18.07 18.69 -3.30
C ILE A 367 18.61 18.77 -1.87
N LYS A 368 18.80 17.63 -1.19
CA LYS A 368 19.38 17.58 0.16
C LYS A 368 20.79 18.14 0.21
N GLN A 369 21.61 17.97 -0.84
CA GLN A 369 22.93 18.62 -0.90
C GLN A 369 22.84 20.15 -1.00
N CYS A 370 21.72 20.70 -1.47
CA CYS A 370 21.44 22.13 -1.52
C CYS A 370 20.68 22.65 -0.28
N GLU A 371 20.34 21.80 0.71
CA GLU A 371 19.41 22.15 1.80
C GLU A 371 19.87 23.36 2.61
N GLU A 372 21.16 23.44 2.98
CA GLU A 372 21.65 24.59 3.75
C GLU A 372 21.54 25.91 2.99
N HIS A 373 21.80 25.91 1.67
CA HIS A 373 21.69 27.08 0.81
C HIS A 373 20.24 27.48 0.57
N LEU A 374 19.35 26.52 0.30
CA LEU A 374 17.92 26.79 0.10
C LEU A 374 17.25 27.41 1.34
N LEU A 375 17.69 27.01 2.55
CA LEU A 375 17.09 27.46 3.81
C LEU A 375 17.65 28.77 4.36
N ASN A 376 18.93 29.06 4.08
CA ASN A 376 19.65 30.16 4.72
C ASN A 376 20.33 31.13 3.74
N GLY A 377 20.39 30.80 2.45
CA GLY A 377 21.03 31.62 1.44
C GLY A 377 20.14 32.72 0.88
N ASP A 378 20.78 33.77 0.39
CA ASP A 378 20.13 34.83 -0.38
C ASP A 378 19.87 34.33 -1.81
N HIS A 379 18.65 34.55 -2.28
CA HIS A 379 18.19 34.10 -3.59
C HIS A 379 18.45 35.17 -4.65
N ASP A 380 19.09 34.77 -5.73
CA ASP A 380 19.37 35.59 -6.92
C ASP A 380 18.85 34.87 -8.16
N HIS A 381 17.97 35.54 -8.90
CA HIS A 381 17.40 35.01 -10.14
C HIS A 381 18.06 35.68 -11.34
N GLN A 382 18.59 34.86 -12.25
CA GLN A 382 19.34 35.30 -13.41
C GLN A 382 18.71 34.79 -14.70
N PHE A 383 18.53 35.69 -15.66
CA PHE A 383 18.08 35.35 -17.00
C PHE A 383 19.27 34.88 -17.83
N LEU A 384 19.25 33.62 -18.30
CA LEU A 384 20.31 33.04 -19.13
C LEU A 384 19.98 33.09 -20.63
N GLY A 385 18.72 33.32 -20.99
CA GLY A 385 18.23 33.39 -22.36
C GLY A 385 16.73 33.15 -22.43
N LEU A 386 16.15 33.19 -23.64
CA LEU A 386 14.74 32.87 -23.82
C LEU A 386 14.46 31.45 -23.31
N ASN A 387 13.51 31.31 -22.39
CA ASN A 387 13.17 30.05 -21.72
C ASN A 387 14.29 29.41 -20.89
N LEU A 388 15.31 30.19 -20.52
CA LEU A 388 16.50 29.72 -19.82
C LEU A 388 16.78 30.62 -18.61
N GLU A 389 16.87 30.02 -17.43
CA GLU A 389 17.10 30.75 -16.19
C GLU A 389 18.06 30.02 -15.24
N ALA A 390 18.64 30.80 -14.33
CA ALA A 390 19.35 30.28 -13.18
C ALA A 390 18.81 30.90 -11.89
N ASP A 391 18.49 30.06 -10.93
CA ASP A 391 18.17 30.48 -9.57
C ASP A 391 19.30 30.02 -8.65
N VAL A 392 19.96 31.00 -8.03
CA VAL A 392 21.19 30.82 -7.27
C VAL A 392 20.95 31.20 -5.81
N TYR A 393 21.41 30.36 -4.90
CA TYR A 393 21.28 30.55 -3.45
C TYR A 393 22.67 30.72 -2.84
N TYR A 394 23.01 31.95 -2.45
CA TYR A 394 24.32 32.29 -1.89
C TYR A 394 24.29 32.25 -0.36
N LYS A 395 25.16 31.45 0.24
CA LYS A 395 25.37 31.47 1.69
C LYS A 395 26.40 32.53 2.10
N THR A 396 27.49 32.60 1.33
CA THR A 396 28.55 33.63 1.39
C THR A 396 29.18 33.78 0.00
N ASP A 397 30.03 34.79 -0.20
CA ASP A 397 30.76 34.98 -1.47
C ASP A 397 31.51 33.70 -1.89
N GLY A 398 31.09 33.10 -3.01
CA GLY A 398 31.70 31.89 -3.58
C GLY A 398 31.21 30.54 -3.02
N ASP A 399 30.29 30.54 -2.05
CA ASP A 399 29.59 29.36 -1.53
C ASP A 399 28.09 29.44 -1.89
N CYS A 400 27.70 28.70 -2.93
CA CYS A 400 26.34 28.74 -3.46
C CYS A 400 25.88 27.40 -4.03
N ALA A 401 24.55 27.23 -4.08
CA ALA A 401 23.88 26.23 -4.88
C ALA A 401 23.11 26.90 -6.02
N ALA A 402 23.07 26.27 -7.20
CA ALA A 402 22.38 26.79 -8.37
C ALA A 402 21.49 25.73 -9.04
N PHE A 403 20.38 26.19 -9.58
CA PHE A 403 19.46 25.44 -10.42
C PHE A 403 19.45 26.12 -11.79
N LEU A 404 19.81 25.38 -12.84
CA LEU A 404 19.78 25.89 -14.21
C LEU A 404 18.61 25.23 -14.95
N ALA A 405 17.59 26.00 -15.27
CA ALA A 405 16.37 25.51 -15.88
C ALA A 405 16.28 25.88 -17.36
N ASN A 406 15.91 24.89 -18.17
CA ASN A 406 15.41 25.06 -19.52
C ASN A 406 13.93 24.67 -19.53
N TYR A 407 13.05 25.66 -19.59
CA TYR A 407 11.60 25.47 -19.65
C TYR A 407 11.05 25.61 -21.07
N ASP A 408 11.91 25.56 -22.10
CA ASP A 408 11.50 25.36 -23.49
C ASP A 408 11.01 23.91 -23.66
N SER A 409 9.86 23.72 -24.28
CA SER A 409 9.27 22.39 -24.47
C SER A 409 9.81 21.65 -25.70
N ILE A 410 10.69 22.26 -26.49
CA ILE A 410 11.12 21.75 -27.79
C ILE A 410 12.65 21.73 -27.90
N LEU A 411 13.31 22.83 -27.57
CA LEU A 411 14.72 23.06 -27.90
C LEU A 411 15.65 22.83 -26.70
N ASP A 412 16.65 21.98 -26.91
CA ASP A 412 17.80 21.88 -26.02
C ASP A 412 18.66 23.15 -26.13
N ALA A 413 19.40 23.51 -25.08
CA ALA A 413 20.21 24.71 -25.04
C ALA A 413 21.59 24.47 -24.41
N ASN A 414 22.58 25.25 -24.85
CA ASN A 414 23.85 25.41 -24.15
C ASN A 414 23.87 26.80 -23.51
N VAL A 415 23.98 26.86 -22.18
CA VAL A 415 24.06 28.12 -21.43
C VAL A 415 25.47 28.33 -20.88
N THR A 416 25.87 29.60 -20.72
CA THR A 416 27.10 29.95 -20.01
C THR A 416 26.74 30.47 -18.62
N PHE A 417 27.18 29.77 -17.58
CA PHE A 417 26.97 30.15 -16.18
C PHE A 417 28.30 30.08 -15.43
N ASN A 418 28.66 31.14 -14.69
CA ASN A 418 29.95 31.26 -14.01
C ASN A 418 31.18 30.92 -14.89
N GLY A 419 31.15 31.33 -16.15
CA GLY A 419 32.23 31.12 -17.12
C GLY A 419 32.38 29.69 -17.65
N LYS A 420 31.48 28.77 -17.29
CA LYS A 420 31.41 27.40 -17.83
C LYS A 420 30.18 27.22 -18.71
N SER A 421 30.27 26.34 -19.71
CA SER A 421 29.14 25.97 -20.56
C SER A 421 28.44 24.73 -20.00
N TYR A 422 27.11 24.77 -19.95
CA TYR A 422 26.26 23.66 -19.51
C TYR A 422 25.21 23.35 -20.58
N PHE A 423 25.07 22.07 -20.91
CA PHE A 423 24.01 21.57 -21.78
C PHE A 423 22.75 21.28 -20.95
N LEU A 424 21.63 21.87 -21.35
CA LEU A 424 20.31 21.72 -20.73
C LEU A 424 19.33 21.15 -21.77
N PRO A 425 18.93 19.87 -21.64
CA PRO A 425 17.81 19.33 -22.41
C PRO A 425 16.55 20.19 -22.27
N ALA A 426 15.71 20.21 -23.30
CA ALA A 426 14.38 20.82 -23.26
C ALA A 426 13.60 20.28 -22.05
N TRP A 427 12.85 21.17 -21.37
CA TRP A 427 12.03 20.83 -20.21
C TRP A 427 12.83 20.13 -19.09
N SER A 428 13.98 20.68 -18.71
CA SER A 428 14.85 20.11 -17.69
C SER A 428 15.45 21.13 -16.73
N VAL A 429 15.83 20.67 -15.53
CA VAL A 429 16.59 21.43 -14.54
C VAL A 429 17.86 20.67 -14.20
N SER A 430 19.01 21.36 -14.25
CA SER A 430 20.30 20.87 -13.74
C SER A 430 20.58 21.44 -12.36
N ILE A 431 20.98 20.59 -11.41
CA ILE A 431 21.25 20.97 -10.00
C ILE A 431 22.76 20.96 -9.73
N LEU A 432 23.26 22.08 -9.22
CA LEU A 432 24.67 22.33 -8.90
C LEU A 432 24.81 22.79 -7.44
N PRO A 433 25.05 21.90 -6.48
CA PRO A 433 25.19 22.26 -5.06
C PRO A 433 26.38 23.17 -4.74
N ASP A 434 27.32 23.32 -5.67
CA ASP A 434 28.52 24.13 -5.56
C ASP A 434 28.61 25.20 -6.67
N CYS A 435 27.51 25.45 -7.40
CA CYS A 435 27.41 26.30 -8.58
C CYS A 435 28.39 25.98 -9.73
N LYS A 436 29.01 24.80 -9.73
CA LYS A 436 30.09 24.43 -10.66
C LYS A 436 29.93 23.07 -11.31
N ASN A 437 29.37 22.10 -10.61
CA ASN A 437 29.28 20.71 -11.04
C ASN A 437 27.82 20.25 -11.04
N VAL A 438 27.33 19.80 -12.19
CA VAL A 438 25.99 19.21 -12.30
C VAL A 438 26.02 17.81 -11.71
N ILE A 439 25.29 17.60 -10.62
CA ILE A 439 25.17 16.27 -10.01
C ILE A 439 23.91 15.53 -10.47
N PHE A 440 22.90 16.28 -10.93
CA PHE A 440 21.62 15.75 -11.37
C PHE A 440 21.01 16.65 -12.45
N ASN A 441 20.41 16.04 -13.47
CA ASN A 441 19.53 16.72 -14.41
C ASN A 441 18.22 15.93 -14.54
N THR A 442 17.10 16.63 -14.53
CA THR A 442 15.76 16.00 -14.48
C THR A 442 15.43 15.17 -15.73
N ALA A 443 16.05 15.43 -16.87
CA ALA A 443 15.85 14.69 -18.13
C ALA A 443 16.91 13.61 -18.39
N LYS A 444 18.02 13.55 -17.62
CA LYS A 444 19.07 12.53 -17.77
C LYS A 444 18.86 11.39 -16.78
N ILE A 445 18.16 10.33 -17.21
CA ILE A 445 17.88 9.16 -16.37
C ILE A 445 19.09 8.21 -16.35
N VAL A 446 19.77 8.16 -15.19
CA VAL A 446 20.83 7.18 -14.91
C VAL A 446 20.34 5.96 -14.11
N ALA A 447 19.11 6.02 -13.59
CA ALA A 447 18.51 4.93 -12.83
C ALA A 447 18.22 3.71 -13.72
N GLN A 448 18.32 2.51 -13.15
CA GLN A 448 17.90 1.28 -13.82
C GLN A 448 16.45 1.38 -14.30
N LYS A 449 16.10 0.64 -15.34
CA LYS A 449 14.71 0.46 -15.82
C LYS A 449 14.28 -0.98 -15.61
N SER A 450 13.00 -1.21 -15.38
CA SER A 450 12.41 -2.57 -15.39
C SER A 450 11.81 -2.85 -16.76
N ILE A 451 11.94 -4.09 -17.25
CA ILE A 451 11.33 -4.51 -18.52
C ILE A 451 9.85 -4.79 -18.28
N GLY A 452 9.00 -4.06 -19.00
CA GLY A 452 7.54 -4.15 -18.87
C GLY A 452 7.01 -3.31 -17.71
N ASP A 453 6.24 -2.27 -18.02
CA ASP A 453 5.63 -1.37 -17.04
C ASP A 453 4.46 -2.02 -16.24
N ALA A 454 4.20 -3.32 -16.51
CA ALA A 454 3.22 -4.16 -15.85
C ALA A 454 3.92 -5.30 -15.11
N THR A 455 3.66 -5.42 -13.81
CA THR A 455 4.24 -6.41 -12.89
C THR A 455 4.13 -7.88 -13.34
N PHE A 456 3.30 -8.18 -14.34
CA PHE A 456 2.96 -9.52 -14.83
C PHE A 456 3.04 -9.69 -16.37
N VAL A 457 4.10 -9.20 -17.02
CA VAL A 457 4.29 -9.47 -18.48
C VAL A 457 4.61 -10.95 -18.72
N PRO A 458 3.95 -11.65 -19.67
CA PRO A 458 4.32 -13.00 -20.08
C PRO A 458 5.72 -13.03 -20.71
N GLY A 459 6.66 -13.85 -20.21
CA GLY A 459 7.97 -13.99 -20.88
C GLY A 459 9.10 -14.65 -20.10
N ALA A 460 9.32 -14.35 -18.81
CA ALA A 460 10.37 -15.07 -18.05
C ALA A 460 10.35 -14.98 -16.52
N SER A 461 9.32 -14.40 -15.90
CA SER A 461 9.36 -14.07 -14.46
C SER A 461 7.97 -14.03 -13.80
N VAL A 462 7.01 -14.74 -14.39
CA VAL A 462 5.66 -14.90 -13.85
C VAL A 462 5.33 -16.38 -13.87
N SER A 463 4.88 -16.91 -12.74
CA SER A 463 4.23 -18.21 -12.67
C SER A 463 2.73 -18.00 -12.71
N GLU A 464 2.07 -18.75 -13.59
CA GLU A 464 0.62 -18.73 -13.77
C GLU A 464 0.03 -20.07 -13.35
N LEU A 465 -0.91 -20.03 -12.40
CA LEU A 465 -1.71 -21.17 -11.99
C LEU A 465 -3.10 -21.06 -12.62
N SER A 466 -3.32 -21.76 -13.72
CA SER A 466 -4.64 -21.84 -14.36
C SER A 466 -5.64 -22.63 -13.50
N LEU A 467 -6.87 -22.12 -13.38
CA LEU A 467 -7.97 -22.77 -12.65
C LEU A 467 -8.86 -23.63 -13.56
N SER A 468 -8.41 -23.94 -14.78
CA SER A 468 -9.14 -24.76 -15.76
C SER A 468 -9.46 -26.18 -15.28
N THR A 469 -8.60 -26.74 -14.43
CA THR A 469 -8.78 -28.09 -13.85
C THR A 469 -9.40 -28.06 -12.45
N SER A 470 -9.66 -26.87 -11.90
CA SER A 470 -10.22 -26.74 -10.55
C SER A 470 -11.72 -27.06 -10.56
N PRO A 471 -12.24 -27.76 -9.54
CA PRO A 471 -13.67 -28.05 -9.46
C PRO A 471 -14.44 -26.76 -9.14
N TRP A 472 -15.24 -26.30 -10.10
CA TRP A 472 -16.12 -25.16 -9.92
C TRP A 472 -17.49 -25.61 -9.42
N SER A 473 -18.00 -24.92 -8.41
CA SER A 473 -19.42 -24.96 -8.02
C SER A 473 -20.07 -23.62 -8.35
N TRP A 474 -21.38 -23.61 -8.55
CA TRP A 474 -22.09 -22.39 -8.86
C TRP A 474 -23.44 -22.29 -8.14
N TYR A 475 -23.94 -21.06 -8.03
CA TYR A 475 -25.28 -20.74 -7.54
C TYR A 475 -25.88 -19.70 -8.48
N LEU A 476 -27.04 -20.00 -9.07
CA LEU A 476 -27.72 -19.09 -9.99
C LEU A 476 -28.64 -18.17 -9.18
N GLU A 477 -28.42 -16.86 -9.32
CA GLU A 477 -29.19 -15.84 -8.63
C GLU A 477 -30.65 -15.82 -9.08
N LYS A 478 -31.57 -15.56 -8.17
CA LYS A 478 -32.97 -15.29 -8.53
C LYS A 478 -33.12 -13.88 -9.10
N VAL A 479 -33.90 -13.77 -10.18
CA VAL A 479 -34.22 -12.49 -10.82
C VAL A 479 -35.43 -11.84 -10.16
N GLY A 480 -35.26 -10.60 -9.68
CA GLY A 480 -36.30 -9.81 -9.02
C GLY A 480 -36.42 -10.11 -7.52
N VAL A 481 -37.65 -10.09 -7.01
CA VAL A 481 -37.95 -10.32 -5.58
C VAL A 481 -37.58 -11.74 -5.16
N TRP A 482 -36.72 -11.85 -4.13
CA TRP A 482 -36.22 -13.13 -3.63
C TRP A 482 -36.47 -13.36 -2.13
N SER A 483 -36.87 -12.34 -1.38
CA SER A 483 -37.15 -12.42 0.08
C SER A 483 -38.49 -11.79 0.45
N ASN A 484 -38.88 -11.98 1.72
CA ASN A 484 -40.05 -11.31 2.31
C ASN A 484 -39.75 -9.87 2.75
N ASP A 485 -38.49 -9.41 2.66
CA ASP A 485 -38.09 -8.04 3.03
C ASP A 485 -38.27 -7.06 1.85
N SER A 486 -38.82 -7.52 0.73
CA SER A 486 -39.26 -6.64 -0.36
C SER A 486 -40.43 -5.77 0.06
N PHE A 487 -40.55 -4.59 -0.55
CA PHE A 487 -41.64 -3.65 -0.25
C PHE A 487 -42.11 -2.96 -1.53
N THR A 488 -43.33 -2.44 -1.53
CA THR A 488 -43.92 -1.74 -2.68
C THR A 488 -44.06 -0.25 -2.39
N GLU A 489 -43.83 0.57 -3.42
CA GLU A 489 -44.07 2.00 -3.39
C GLU A 489 -44.59 2.46 -4.76
N PHE A 490 -45.40 3.53 -4.76
CA PHE A 490 -45.79 4.20 -6.00
C PHE A 490 -44.66 5.13 -6.46
N GLY A 491 -44.27 4.99 -7.72
CA GLY A 491 -43.18 5.76 -8.30
C GLY A 491 -41.81 5.08 -8.17
N LEU A 492 -40.82 5.62 -8.90
CA LEU A 492 -39.43 5.17 -8.84
C LEU A 492 -38.68 5.76 -7.64
N LEU A 493 -38.07 4.90 -6.83
CA LEU A 493 -37.22 5.31 -5.70
C LEU A 493 -35.77 5.50 -6.13
N GLU A 494 -35.13 6.54 -5.58
CA GLU A 494 -33.70 6.80 -5.74
C GLU A 494 -32.87 5.74 -4.98
N GLN A 495 -31.78 5.26 -5.60
CA GLN A 495 -31.07 4.07 -5.15
C GLN A 495 -30.27 4.26 -3.86
N ILE A 496 -29.59 5.39 -3.67
CA ILE A 496 -28.76 5.66 -2.48
C ILE A 496 -29.63 5.73 -1.24
N ASN A 497 -30.75 6.45 -1.31
CA ASN A 497 -31.71 6.60 -0.23
C ASN A 497 -32.35 5.26 0.15
N THR A 498 -32.61 4.43 -0.85
CA THR A 498 -33.25 3.12 -0.67
C THR A 498 -32.28 2.08 -0.09
N THR A 499 -31.09 1.94 -0.68
CA THR A 499 -30.11 0.92 -0.31
C THR A 499 -29.30 1.31 0.93
N LYS A 500 -29.15 2.61 1.18
CA LYS A 500 -28.26 3.16 2.19
C LYS A 500 -26.83 2.62 2.07
N ASP A 501 -26.37 2.42 0.82
CA ASP A 501 -25.06 1.86 0.45
C ASP A 501 -24.74 0.53 1.16
N ARG A 502 -25.77 -0.23 1.57
CA ARG A 502 -25.60 -1.58 2.15
C ARG A 502 -25.25 -2.63 1.10
N SER A 503 -25.65 -2.39 -0.14
CA SER A 503 -25.37 -3.21 -1.31
C SER A 503 -25.20 -2.30 -2.52
N ASP A 504 -24.45 -2.78 -3.52
CA ASP A 504 -24.39 -2.15 -4.84
C ASP A 504 -25.71 -2.32 -5.60
N PHE A 505 -26.59 -3.22 -5.17
CA PHE A 505 -27.73 -3.68 -5.96
C PHE A 505 -29.07 -3.22 -5.40
N LEU A 506 -29.93 -2.71 -6.30
CA LEU A 506 -31.34 -2.47 -6.03
C LEU A 506 -32.18 -3.02 -7.18
N TRP A 507 -33.10 -3.92 -6.85
CA TRP A 507 -34.11 -4.40 -7.78
C TRP A 507 -35.30 -3.47 -7.84
N TYR A 508 -35.75 -3.20 -9.07
CA TYR A 508 -36.99 -2.52 -9.43
C TYR A 508 -37.83 -3.53 -10.21
N SER A 509 -38.95 -3.99 -9.65
CA SER A 509 -39.84 -4.97 -10.29
C SER A 509 -41.23 -4.39 -10.47
N THR A 510 -41.81 -4.53 -11.66
CA THR A 510 -43.22 -4.18 -11.92
C THR A 510 -43.86 -5.17 -12.92
N SER A 511 -45.17 -5.06 -13.06
CA SER A 511 -45.99 -5.87 -13.96
C SER A 511 -46.57 -5.00 -15.08
N ILE A 512 -46.50 -5.50 -16.30
CA ILE A 512 -47.02 -4.86 -17.51
C ILE A 512 -48.14 -5.77 -18.04
N GLU A 513 -49.38 -5.33 -17.87
CA GLU A 513 -50.56 -6.04 -18.36
C GLU A 513 -50.95 -5.52 -19.75
N VAL A 514 -51.11 -6.43 -20.71
CA VAL A 514 -51.55 -6.09 -22.07
C VAL A 514 -52.70 -6.99 -22.53
N ASP A 515 -53.72 -6.38 -23.14
CA ASP A 515 -54.93 -7.07 -23.61
C ASP A 515 -54.65 -8.06 -24.75
N GLU A 516 -53.66 -7.75 -25.58
CA GLU A 516 -53.21 -8.56 -26.71
C GLU A 516 -51.69 -8.48 -26.85
N LYS A 517 -51.11 -9.50 -27.48
CA LYS A 517 -49.68 -9.54 -27.78
C LYS A 517 -49.30 -8.36 -28.68
N LYS A 518 -48.33 -7.55 -28.26
CA LYS A 518 -47.88 -6.38 -29.02
C LYS A 518 -46.39 -6.11 -28.87
N ASP A 519 -45.83 -5.46 -29.88
CA ASP A 519 -44.48 -4.92 -29.84
C ASP A 519 -44.50 -3.49 -29.29
N ALA A 520 -43.52 -3.17 -28.46
CA ALA A 520 -43.34 -1.83 -27.89
C ALA A 520 -41.85 -1.47 -27.79
N TYR A 521 -41.56 -0.22 -27.47
CA TYR A 521 -40.23 0.21 -27.07
C TYR A 521 -40.18 0.45 -25.57
N LEU A 522 -39.21 -0.18 -24.90
CA LEU A 522 -38.86 0.08 -23.51
C LEU A 522 -37.77 1.15 -23.48
N LEU A 523 -38.09 2.29 -22.87
CA LEU A 523 -37.16 3.39 -22.65
C LEU A 523 -36.91 3.52 -21.15
N ILE A 524 -35.66 3.33 -20.72
CA ILE A 524 -35.25 3.47 -19.32
C ILE A 524 -34.20 4.57 -19.25
N GLN A 525 -34.34 5.47 -18.28
CA GLN A 525 -33.34 6.49 -17.98
C GLN A 525 -32.90 6.36 -16.53
N SER A 526 -31.59 6.45 -16.32
CA SER A 526 -30.96 6.28 -15.02
C SER A 526 -29.97 7.41 -14.75
N LEU A 527 -29.88 7.82 -13.49
CA LEU A 527 -28.81 8.66 -12.97
C LEU A 527 -27.49 7.88 -12.81
N GLY A 528 -27.51 6.57 -13.07
CA GLY A 528 -26.36 5.70 -13.04
C GLY A 528 -26.45 4.59 -11.98
N HIS A 529 -25.43 3.74 -11.85
CA HIS A 529 -24.22 3.74 -12.68
C HIS A 529 -24.28 2.65 -13.77
N ALA A 530 -24.99 1.55 -13.52
CA ALA A 530 -25.36 0.56 -14.52
C ALA A 530 -26.71 -0.09 -14.18
N ALA A 531 -27.33 -0.75 -15.16
CA ALA A 531 -28.53 -1.55 -14.94
C ALA A 531 -28.61 -2.73 -15.90
N LEU A 532 -29.01 -3.89 -15.38
CA LEU A 532 -29.33 -5.09 -16.16
C LEU A 532 -30.85 -5.30 -16.13
N VAL A 533 -31.45 -5.38 -17.32
CA VAL A 533 -32.90 -5.39 -17.53
C VAL A 533 -33.36 -6.78 -17.90
N PHE A 534 -34.44 -7.24 -17.28
CA PHE A 534 -35.07 -8.52 -17.55
C PHE A 534 -36.54 -8.34 -17.92
N LEU A 535 -36.97 -9.02 -18.97
CA LEU A 535 -38.38 -9.15 -19.34
C LEU A 535 -38.77 -10.62 -19.22
N ASN A 536 -39.81 -10.91 -18.44
CA ASN A 536 -40.27 -12.28 -18.18
C ASN A 536 -39.11 -13.20 -17.72
N LYS A 537 -38.29 -12.67 -16.80
CA LYS A 537 -37.09 -13.32 -16.22
C LYS A 537 -35.97 -13.65 -17.21
N LYS A 538 -36.00 -13.11 -18.43
CA LYS A 538 -34.93 -13.24 -19.43
C LYS A 538 -34.17 -11.93 -19.57
N VAL A 539 -32.84 -12.01 -19.66
CA VAL A 539 -31.99 -10.83 -19.92
C VAL A 539 -32.42 -10.18 -21.22
N LEU A 540 -32.67 -8.87 -21.16
CA LEU A 540 -33.08 -8.04 -22.29
C LEU A 540 -31.95 -7.07 -22.68
N ALA A 541 -31.41 -6.32 -21.72
CA ALA A 541 -30.49 -5.22 -21.99
C ALA A 541 -29.53 -4.97 -20.84
N PHE A 542 -28.38 -4.37 -21.14
CA PHE A 542 -27.46 -3.81 -20.14
C PHE A 542 -27.10 -2.38 -20.54
N GLY A 543 -27.30 -1.43 -19.61
CA GLY A 543 -26.92 -0.03 -19.78
C GLY A 543 -25.97 0.41 -18.67
N TYR A 544 -25.08 1.35 -18.98
CA TYR A 544 -24.11 1.89 -18.03
C TYR A 544 -23.63 3.28 -18.47
N GLY A 545 -23.24 4.10 -17.49
CA GLY A 545 -22.57 5.39 -17.70
C GLY A 545 -21.06 5.29 -17.57
N TYR A 546 -20.37 6.42 -17.70
CA TYR A 546 -18.91 6.55 -17.56
C TYR A 546 -18.55 7.47 -16.39
N HIS A 547 -17.27 7.54 -16.04
CA HIS A 547 -16.81 8.22 -14.81
C HIS A 547 -17.28 9.69 -14.70
N ASP A 548 -17.16 10.45 -15.78
CA ASP A 548 -17.49 11.90 -15.76
C ASP A 548 -19.00 12.18 -15.89
N ASP A 549 -19.79 11.20 -16.36
CA ASP A 549 -21.24 11.24 -16.40
C ASP A 549 -21.78 9.81 -16.27
N ALA A 550 -22.24 9.49 -15.05
CA ALA A 550 -22.73 8.16 -14.74
C ALA A 550 -24.14 7.88 -15.29
N SER A 551 -24.83 8.89 -15.83
CA SER A 551 -26.18 8.73 -16.36
C SER A 551 -26.18 7.96 -17.68
N PHE A 552 -27.27 7.22 -17.94
CA PHE A 552 -27.42 6.47 -19.18
C PHE A 552 -28.88 6.24 -19.53
N ASN A 553 -29.12 5.93 -20.81
CA ASN A 553 -30.43 5.57 -21.36
C ASN A 553 -30.37 4.19 -22.01
N ILE A 554 -31.41 3.39 -21.82
CA ILE A 554 -31.65 2.13 -22.53
C ILE A 554 -32.88 2.31 -23.42
N SER A 555 -32.79 1.87 -24.67
CA SER A 555 -33.89 1.91 -25.63
C SER A 555 -33.95 0.60 -26.39
N GLU A 556 -34.86 -0.29 -26.00
CA GLU A 556 -34.95 -1.64 -26.57
C GLU A 556 -36.33 -1.95 -27.12
N LYS A 557 -36.36 -2.68 -28.24
CA LYS A 557 -37.60 -3.22 -28.78
C LYS A 557 -37.98 -4.46 -27.95
N ILE A 558 -39.20 -4.47 -27.42
CA ILE A 558 -39.74 -5.57 -26.62
C ILE A 558 -41.00 -6.14 -27.25
N SER A 559 -41.26 -7.43 -27.00
CA SER A 559 -42.51 -8.10 -27.34
C SER A 559 -43.21 -8.52 -26.05
N LEU A 560 -44.40 -7.99 -25.82
CA LEU A 560 -45.22 -8.28 -24.65
C LEU A 560 -46.24 -9.36 -25.00
N GLU A 561 -46.29 -10.43 -24.21
CA GLU A 561 -47.29 -11.49 -24.38
C GLU A 561 -48.63 -11.05 -23.79
N GLN A 562 -49.74 -11.59 -24.30
CA GLN A 562 -51.07 -11.31 -23.74
C GLN A 562 -51.11 -11.67 -22.23
N GLY A 563 -51.67 -10.76 -21.43
CA GLY A 563 -51.72 -10.88 -19.97
C GLY A 563 -50.55 -10.18 -19.28
N ASN A 564 -50.11 -10.74 -18.14
CA ASN A 564 -49.08 -10.12 -17.31
C ASN A 564 -47.66 -10.44 -17.79
N ASN A 565 -46.84 -9.40 -17.96
CA ASN A 565 -45.41 -9.49 -18.24
C ASN A 565 -44.62 -8.88 -17.09
N THR A 566 -43.60 -9.56 -16.59
CA THR A 566 -42.77 -9.02 -15.49
C THR A 566 -41.58 -8.25 -16.06
N LEU A 567 -41.42 -7.01 -15.62
CA LEU A 567 -40.23 -6.21 -15.87
C LEU A 567 -39.42 -6.15 -14.56
N ASP A 568 -38.24 -6.75 -14.55
CA ASP A 568 -37.31 -6.69 -13.42
C ASP A 568 -36.02 -5.98 -13.86
N ILE A 569 -35.61 -4.96 -13.14
CA ILE A 569 -34.39 -4.19 -13.43
C ILE A 569 -33.53 -4.20 -12.19
N ILE A 570 -32.31 -4.74 -12.28
CA ILE A 570 -31.31 -4.60 -11.21
C ILE A 570 -30.42 -3.41 -11.54
N SER A 571 -30.53 -2.36 -10.75
CA SER A 571 -29.64 -1.21 -10.81
C SER A 571 -28.40 -1.45 -9.95
N MET A 572 -27.25 -1.03 -10.45
CA MET A 572 -25.93 -1.33 -9.93
C MET A 572 -25.17 -0.03 -9.65
N LEU A 573 -24.81 0.18 -8.40
CA LEU A 573 -23.99 1.28 -7.93
C LEU A 573 -22.51 0.86 -7.96
N ILE A 574 -21.64 1.72 -8.47
CA ILE A 574 -20.18 1.49 -8.50
C ILE A 574 -19.53 2.62 -7.71
N GLY A 575 -19.60 2.54 -6.38
CA GLY A 575 -19.23 3.62 -5.47
C GLY A 575 -20.16 4.83 -5.55
N VAL A 576 -19.97 5.82 -4.68
CA VAL A 576 -20.77 7.06 -4.59
C VAL A 576 -19.90 8.26 -4.95
N GLN A 577 -20.52 9.28 -5.55
CA GLN A 577 -19.89 10.56 -5.89
C GLN A 577 -19.02 11.09 -4.74
N ASN A 578 -17.79 11.49 -5.05
CA ASN A 578 -16.78 11.86 -4.05
C ASN A 578 -16.23 13.29 -4.21
N TYR A 579 -16.58 13.99 -5.29
CA TYR A 579 -16.05 15.31 -5.62
C TYR A 579 -17.10 16.20 -6.30
N GLY A 580 -16.93 17.52 -6.16
CA GLY A 580 -17.80 18.56 -6.72
C GLY A 580 -18.58 19.32 -5.64
N PRO A 581 -19.13 20.50 -5.94
CA PRO A 581 -20.06 21.17 -5.04
C PRO A 581 -21.36 20.37 -4.96
N TRP A 582 -21.98 20.30 -3.77
CA TRP A 582 -23.25 19.60 -3.54
C TRP A 582 -23.25 18.13 -4.01
N PHE A 583 -22.09 17.48 -4.03
CA PHE A 583 -21.97 16.10 -4.50
C PHE A 583 -22.81 15.13 -3.66
N ASP A 584 -23.11 15.50 -2.42
CA ASP A 584 -23.86 14.75 -1.44
C ASP A 584 -25.35 14.59 -1.79
N VAL A 585 -25.89 15.46 -2.67
CA VAL A 585 -27.29 15.40 -3.11
C VAL A 585 -27.48 14.74 -4.48
N MET A 586 -26.38 14.32 -5.12
CA MET A 586 -26.45 13.57 -6.38
C MET A 586 -27.01 12.18 -6.13
N GLY A 587 -28.12 11.86 -6.78
CA GLY A 587 -28.76 10.54 -6.70
C GLY A 587 -28.20 9.53 -7.71
N ALA A 588 -28.58 8.28 -7.54
CA ALA A 588 -28.32 7.16 -8.45
C ALA A 588 -29.61 6.35 -8.68
N GLY A 589 -29.55 5.41 -9.62
CA GLY A 589 -30.66 4.52 -9.94
C GLY A 589 -31.59 5.06 -11.03
N LEU A 590 -32.76 4.43 -11.16
CA LEU A 590 -33.71 4.74 -12.22
C LEU A 590 -34.56 5.97 -11.88
N TYR A 591 -34.79 6.85 -12.85
CA TYR A 591 -35.71 7.98 -12.68
C TYR A 591 -36.81 8.04 -13.76
N SER A 592 -36.70 7.24 -14.83
CA SER A 592 -37.74 7.16 -15.86
C SER A 592 -37.81 5.76 -16.47
N VAL A 593 -39.03 5.23 -16.59
CA VAL A 593 -39.35 4.00 -17.32
C VAL A 593 -40.62 4.25 -18.15
N ILE A 594 -40.51 4.12 -19.47
CA ILE A 594 -41.59 4.37 -20.42
C ILE A 594 -41.72 3.15 -21.33
N VAL A 595 -42.95 2.72 -21.55
CA VAL A 595 -43.29 1.74 -22.59
C VAL A 595 -44.06 2.49 -23.68
N ALA A 596 -43.41 2.69 -24.82
CA ALA A 596 -43.97 3.42 -25.94
C ALA A 596 -44.56 2.44 -26.96
N ASP A 597 -45.86 2.58 -27.21
CA ASP A 597 -46.55 1.84 -28.29
C ASP A 597 -46.23 2.50 -29.64
N LEU A 598 -45.95 1.68 -30.65
CA LEU A 598 -45.68 2.12 -32.03
C LEU A 598 -46.86 2.88 -32.66
N MET A 599 -48.08 2.68 -32.16
CA MET A 599 -49.30 3.08 -32.88
C MET A 599 -50.18 4.12 -32.18
N LYS A 600 -50.11 4.35 -30.84
CA LYS A 600 -51.15 5.16 -30.16
C LYS A 600 -50.78 6.01 -28.92
N ALA A 601 -49.89 5.62 -28.00
CA ALA A 601 -49.60 6.42 -26.79
C ALA A 601 -48.26 6.05 -26.10
N LYS A 602 -47.70 6.99 -25.32
CA LYS A 602 -46.58 6.74 -24.41
C LYS A 602 -47.14 6.43 -23.02
N ASP A 603 -46.99 5.20 -22.56
CA ASP A 603 -47.38 4.81 -21.21
C ASP A 603 -46.18 5.04 -20.27
N VAL A 604 -46.34 5.95 -19.31
CA VAL A 604 -45.31 6.28 -18.33
C VAL A 604 -45.45 5.32 -17.15
N TYR A 605 -44.58 4.33 -17.08
CA TYR A 605 -44.54 3.35 -15.99
C TYR A 605 -43.78 3.87 -14.76
N SER A 606 -43.10 5.02 -14.87
CA SER A 606 -42.38 5.66 -13.78
C SER A 606 -43.24 5.96 -12.55
N SER A 607 -44.56 6.11 -12.71
CA SER A 607 -45.50 6.46 -11.63
C SER A 607 -46.34 5.28 -11.13
N ASN A 608 -46.11 4.08 -11.69
CA ASN A 608 -46.83 2.87 -11.28
C ASN A 608 -46.36 2.37 -9.92
N GLU A 609 -47.03 1.34 -9.40
CA GLU A 609 -46.51 0.58 -8.26
C GLU A 609 -45.30 -0.25 -8.68
N TRP A 610 -44.21 -0.11 -7.92
CA TRP A 610 -42.96 -0.85 -8.08
C TRP A 610 -42.67 -1.63 -6.80
N THR A 611 -42.18 -2.86 -6.96
CA THR A 611 -41.66 -3.67 -5.86
C THR A 611 -40.13 -3.56 -5.83
N TYR A 612 -39.59 -3.33 -4.64
CA TYR A 612 -38.18 -3.11 -4.40
C TYR A 612 -37.58 -4.23 -3.58
N GLN A 613 -36.33 -4.59 -3.91
CA GLN A 613 -35.53 -5.53 -3.13
C GLN A 613 -34.09 -5.03 -3.09
N VAL A 614 -33.58 -4.75 -1.89
CA VAL A 614 -32.19 -4.33 -1.67
C VAL A 614 -31.30 -5.57 -1.67
N GLY A 615 -30.21 -5.50 -2.43
CA GLY A 615 -29.21 -6.56 -2.53
C GLY A 615 -29.65 -7.78 -3.33
N THR A 616 -28.72 -8.72 -3.47
CA THR A 616 -28.97 -10.02 -4.11
C THR A 616 -29.23 -11.11 -3.06
N GLU A 617 -29.92 -12.17 -3.44
CA GLU A 617 -30.11 -13.37 -2.62
C GLU A 617 -28.76 -13.96 -2.18
N GLY A 618 -27.75 -13.99 -3.07
CA GLY A 618 -26.41 -14.43 -2.72
C GLY A 618 -25.75 -13.59 -1.61
N GLU A 619 -25.95 -12.27 -1.61
CA GLU A 619 -25.54 -11.39 -0.50
C GLU A 619 -26.33 -11.70 0.79
N GLY A 620 -27.64 -11.88 0.68
CA GLY A 620 -28.53 -12.21 1.81
C GLY A 620 -28.20 -13.57 2.45
N LEU A 621 -27.83 -14.56 1.64
CA LEU A 621 -27.35 -15.86 2.09
C LEU A 621 -25.93 -15.78 2.66
N GLY A 622 -25.10 -14.85 2.19
CA GLY A 622 -23.70 -14.70 2.58
C GLY A 622 -22.78 -15.68 1.88
N LEU A 623 -22.98 -15.93 0.58
CA LEU A 623 -22.20 -16.89 -0.21
C LEU A 623 -20.70 -16.57 -0.29
N ASP A 624 -20.32 -15.32 -0.03
CA ASP A 624 -18.94 -14.86 0.11
C ASP A 624 -18.24 -15.38 1.40
N LYS A 625 -19.01 -15.79 2.40
CA LYS A 625 -18.49 -16.25 3.70
C LYS A 625 -17.91 -17.65 3.62
N THR A 626 -16.77 -17.85 4.27
CA THR A 626 -16.05 -19.13 4.32
C THR A 626 -16.88 -20.26 4.92
N ASP A 627 -17.75 -19.98 5.90
CA ASP A 627 -18.59 -20.97 6.57
C ASP A 627 -19.62 -21.63 5.62
N LEU A 628 -20.00 -20.94 4.54
CA LEU A 628 -20.95 -21.46 3.54
C LEU A 628 -20.28 -22.12 2.35
N ALA A 629 -18.95 -22.20 2.33
CA ALA A 629 -18.19 -22.82 1.24
C ALA A 629 -18.56 -24.29 1.02
N ASN A 630 -18.95 -25.04 2.06
CA ASN A 630 -19.34 -26.45 1.95
C ASN A 630 -20.86 -26.67 2.07
N SER A 631 -21.66 -25.60 1.98
CA SER A 631 -23.11 -25.72 2.05
C SER A 631 -23.70 -26.43 0.83
N SER A 632 -24.85 -27.08 1.02
CA SER A 632 -25.62 -27.71 -0.05
C SER A 632 -26.31 -26.71 -0.99
N LEU A 633 -26.14 -25.40 -0.76
CA LEU A 633 -26.64 -24.35 -1.65
C LEU A 633 -25.91 -24.38 -2.99
N TRP A 634 -24.62 -24.72 -2.98
CA TRP A 634 -23.80 -24.77 -4.18
C TRP A 634 -24.17 -25.98 -5.04
N THR A 635 -24.43 -25.74 -6.31
CA THR A 635 -24.64 -26.80 -7.30
C THR A 635 -23.29 -27.33 -7.78
N GLN A 636 -23.14 -28.65 -7.72
CA GLN A 636 -22.01 -29.40 -8.29
C GLN A 636 -22.56 -30.29 -9.41
N GLY A 637 -22.01 -30.19 -10.62
CA GLY A 637 -22.49 -30.96 -11.78
C GLY A 637 -21.46 -31.02 -12.91
N ASP A 638 -21.71 -31.91 -13.90
CA ASP A 638 -20.77 -32.25 -14.96
C ASP A 638 -20.47 -31.10 -15.96
N SER A 639 -21.32 -30.08 -16.03
CA SER A 639 -21.11 -28.90 -16.86
C SER A 639 -21.16 -27.60 -16.06
N LEU A 640 -20.04 -26.88 -16.06
CA LEU A 640 -19.91 -25.52 -15.55
C LEU A 640 -20.76 -24.58 -16.41
N LEU A 641 -21.67 -23.84 -15.77
CA LEU A 641 -22.36 -22.75 -16.45
C LEU A 641 -21.35 -21.64 -16.72
N VAL A 642 -21.32 -21.13 -17.95
CA VAL A 642 -20.47 -20.01 -18.37
C VAL A 642 -21.31 -19.00 -19.13
N ASN A 643 -20.86 -17.75 -19.20
CA ASN A 643 -21.56 -16.66 -19.90
C ASN A 643 -23.02 -16.49 -19.44
N ARG A 644 -23.27 -16.70 -18.15
CA ARG A 644 -24.57 -16.43 -17.50
C ARG A 644 -24.43 -15.20 -16.62
N SER A 645 -25.43 -14.31 -16.69
CA SER A 645 -25.56 -13.16 -15.82
C SER A 645 -26.10 -13.58 -14.45
N LEU A 646 -25.75 -12.82 -13.41
CA LEU A 646 -26.17 -13.04 -12.03
C LEU A 646 -25.92 -14.48 -11.55
N ILE A 647 -24.65 -14.85 -11.47
CA ILE A 647 -24.22 -16.18 -11.03
C ILE A 647 -23.06 -16.06 -10.07
N TRP A 648 -23.13 -16.83 -8.99
CA TRP A 648 -22.01 -16.98 -8.07
C TRP A 648 -21.20 -18.20 -8.49
N TYR A 649 -19.89 -18.04 -8.52
CA TYR A 649 -18.95 -19.12 -8.71
C TYR A 649 -18.12 -19.31 -7.46
N LYS A 650 -17.78 -20.56 -7.17
CA LYS A 650 -16.87 -20.95 -6.11
C LYS A 650 -15.89 -21.99 -6.61
N SER A 651 -14.63 -21.81 -6.29
CA SER A 651 -13.57 -22.78 -6.54
C SER A 651 -12.51 -22.70 -5.45
N THR A 652 -11.50 -23.54 -5.56
CA THR A 652 -10.35 -23.54 -4.67
C THR A 652 -9.05 -23.54 -5.46
N PHE A 653 -8.03 -22.86 -4.96
CA PHE A 653 -6.70 -22.87 -5.54
C PHE A 653 -5.62 -23.05 -4.47
N LYS A 654 -4.50 -23.66 -4.86
CA LYS A 654 -3.32 -23.75 -4.00
C LYS A 654 -2.53 -22.44 -4.07
N ALA A 655 -1.99 -22.00 -2.94
CA ALA A 655 -1.10 -20.84 -2.93
C ALA A 655 0.05 -21.03 -3.92
N PRO A 656 0.25 -20.10 -4.88
CA PRO A 656 1.41 -20.16 -5.76
C PRO A 656 2.71 -20.07 -4.96
N GLU A 657 3.71 -20.85 -5.35
CA GLU A 657 5.02 -20.82 -4.69
C GLU A 657 5.71 -19.45 -4.80
N GLY A 658 6.72 -19.23 -3.96
CA GLY A 658 7.49 -18.00 -3.94
C GLY A 658 6.90 -16.89 -3.05
N LYS A 659 7.53 -15.72 -3.13
CA LYS A 659 7.23 -14.54 -2.31
C LYS A 659 6.77 -13.32 -3.13
N GLY A 660 6.66 -13.46 -4.45
CA GLY A 660 6.16 -12.40 -5.32
C GLY A 660 4.73 -11.99 -4.98
N PRO A 661 4.22 -10.88 -5.49
CA PRO A 661 2.84 -10.50 -5.26
C PRO A 661 1.89 -11.51 -5.94
N LEU A 662 0.62 -11.51 -5.53
CA LEU A 662 -0.42 -12.32 -6.15
C LEU A 662 -1.44 -11.43 -6.84
N SER A 663 -1.92 -11.89 -7.99
CA SER A 663 -3.02 -11.25 -8.70
C SER A 663 -3.93 -12.30 -9.33
N LEU A 664 -5.23 -12.05 -9.34
CA LEU A 664 -6.19 -12.82 -10.13
C LEU A 664 -6.29 -12.20 -11.52
N ASN A 665 -6.09 -13.02 -12.54
CA ASN A 665 -6.42 -12.67 -13.91
C ASN A 665 -7.90 -12.97 -14.17
N LEU A 666 -8.70 -11.91 -14.26
CA LEU A 666 -10.13 -11.97 -14.52
C LEU A 666 -10.48 -11.51 -15.95
N ALA A 667 -9.52 -11.52 -16.88
CA ALA A 667 -9.74 -11.12 -18.28
C ALA A 667 -10.86 -11.91 -18.99
N SER A 668 -11.16 -13.13 -18.54
CA SER A 668 -12.24 -13.97 -19.08
C SER A 668 -13.62 -13.70 -18.46
N MET A 669 -13.70 -12.75 -17.52
CA MET A 669 -14.90 -12.44 -16.75
C MET A 669 -15.57 -11.16 -17.23
N GLY A 670 -16.81 -10.92 -16.79
CA GLY A 670 -17.61 -9.76 -17.16
C GLY A 670 -17.43 -8.60 -16.21
N LYS A 671 -18.36 -8.51 -15.25
CA LYS A 671 -18.39 -7.52 -14.17
C LYS A 671 -18.80 -8.23 -12.89
N GLY A 672 -18.25 -7.83 -11.75
CA GLY A 672 -18.62 -8.48 -10.51
C GLY A 672 -17.82 -8.06 -9.29
N GLN A 673 -17.85 -8.93 -8.29
CA GLN A 673 -17.07 -8.83 -7.08
C GLN A 673 -16.36 -10.17 -6.81
N ALA A 674 -15.19 -10.10 -6.19
CA ALA A 674 -14.37 -11.27 -5.90
C ALA A 674 -13.90 -11.31 -4.44
N TRP A 675 -13.81 -12.52 -3.88
CA TRP A 675 -13.34 -12.79 -2.53
C TRP A 675 -12.34 -13.94 -2.50
N VAL A 676 -11.31 -13.78 -1.69
CA VAL A 676 -10.34 -14.84 -1.37
C VAL A 676 -10.40 -15.11 0.13
N ASN A 677 -10.74 -16.33 0.51
CA ASN A 677 -10.92 -16.73 1.92
C ASN A 677 -11.84 -15.77 2.71
N GLY A 678 -12.93 -15.32 2.09
CA GLY A 678 -13.89 -14.39 2.67
C GLY A 678 -13.45 -12.92 2.70
N GLN A 679 -12.23 -12.61 2.24
CA GLN A 679 -11.74 -11.23 2.13
C GLN A 679 -12.06 -10.69 0.74
N SER A 680 -12.81 -9.58 0.66
CA SER A 680 -13.14 -8.95 -0.62
C SER A 680 -11.91 -8.26 -1.22
N ILE A 681 -11.50 -8.73 -2.40
CA ILE A 681 -10.40 -8.12 -3.16
C ILE A 681 -10.86 -6.91 -3.98
N GLY A 682 -12.18 -6.73 -4.12
CA GLY A 682 -12.80 -5.56 -4.74
C GLY A 682 -13.74 -5.93 -5.90
N ARG A 683 -14.20 -4.89 -6.59
CA ARG A 683 -15.00 -5.02 -7.82
C ARG A 683 -14.10 -5.40 -9.00
N TYR A 684 -14.64 -6.10 -9.98
CA TYR A 684 -14.00 -6.28 -11.28
C TYR A 684 -14.94 -5.86 -12.41
N TRP A 685 -14.37 -5.35 -13.50
CA TRP A 685 -15.12 -5.04 -14.72
C TRP A 685 -14.19 -5.15 -15.92
N SER A 686 -14.02 -6.38 -16.39
CA SER A 686 -13.06 -6.73 -17.44
C SER A 686 -13.66 -6.64 -18.86
N THR A 687 -14.95 -6.32 -18.99
CA THR A 687 -15.59 -6.03 -20.29
C THR A 687 -15.72 -4.55 -20.59
N TYR A 688 -15.45 -3.65 -19.64
CA TYR A 688 -15.54 -2.21 -19.87
C TYR A 688 -14.27 -1.69 -20.56
N LEU A 689 -14.33 -1.61 -21.89
CA LEU A 689 -13.23 -1.12 -22.72
C LEU A 689 -13.12 0.40 -22.68
N SER A 690 -11.88 0.88 -22.69
CA SER A 690 -11.60 2.29 -22.92
C SER A 690 -11.89 2.72 -24.37
N PRO A 691 -11.95 4.04 -24.66
CA PRO A 691 -11.95 4.54 -26.02
C PRO A 691 -10.80 3.94 -26.85
N SER A 692 -11.02 3.86 -28.18
CA SER A 692 -10.05 3.27 -29.11
C SER A 692 -8.92 4.21 -29.50
N THR A 693 -9.02 5.50 -29.16
CA THR A 693 -8.06 6.56 -29.48
C THR A 693 -7.64 7.31 -28.21
N GLY A 694 -6.56 8.10 -28.29
CA GLY A 694 -6.04 8.91 -27.18
C GLY A 694 -4.79 8.33 -26.50
N CYS A 695 -4.46 7.06 -26.75
CA CYS A 695 -3.25 6.45 -26.24
C CYS A 695 -2.04 6.65 -27.15
N THR A 696 -0.85 6.65 -26.55
CA THR A 696 0.43 6.70 -27.27
C THR A 696 1.39 5.62 -26.75
N ASP A 697 2.08 4.95 -27.66
CA ASP A 697 3.15 3.99 -27.33
C ASP A 697 4.43 4.71 -26.86
N HIS A 698 4.57 5.99 -27.21
CA HIS A 698 5.69 6.85 -26.83
C HIS A 698 5.17 8.23 -26.40
N CYS A 699 5.16 8.50 -25.09
CA CYS A 699 4.85 9.84 -24.60
C CYS A 699 6.12 10.69 -24.49
N ASP A 700 6.08 11.90 -25.03
CA ASP A 700 7.13 12.90 -24.85
C ASP A 700 7.00 13.53 -23.46
N TYR A 701 8.07 13.49 -22.67
CA TYR A 701 8.08 14.11 -21.35
C TYR A 701 8.00 15.64 -21.41
N ARG A 702 8.48 16.24 -22.51
CA ARG A 702 8.67 17.69 -22.62
C ARG A 702 7.34 18.46 -22.69
N GLY A 703 7.32 19.64 -22.07
CA GLY A 703 6.18 20.54 -22.01
C GLY A 703 5.12 20.13 -20.98
N THR A 704 4.20 21.05 -20.69
CA THR A 704 3.17 20.90 -19.65
C THR A 704 2.42 19.57 -19.75
N TYR A 705 2.29 18.89 -18.61
CA TYR A 705 1.59 17.64 -18.44
C TYR A 705 0.14 17.85 -17.98
N ASN A 706 -0.75 16.97 -18.44
CA ASN A 706 -2.08 16.73 -17.89
C ASN A 706 -2.38 15.22 -17.96
N ALA A 707 -3.44 14.77 -17.27
CA ALA A 707 -3.79 13.36 -17.15
C ALA A 707 -4.12 12.66 -18.50
N GLN A 708 -4.39 13.43 -19.56
CA GLN A 708 -4.69 12.93 -20.90
C GLN A 708 -3.45 12.90 -21.82
N LYS A 709 -2.33 13.54 -21.44
CA LYS A 709 -1.13 13.63 -22.27
C LYS A 709 -0.51 12.27 -22.57
N CYS A 710 -0.45 11.41 -21.55
CA CYS A 710 0.20 10.11 -21.63
C CYS A 710 -0.75 9.02 -21.13
N GLN A 711 -1.37 8.32 -22.08
CA GLN A 711 -2.30 7.23 -21.82
C GLN A 711 -1.89 5.98 -22.61
N LYS A 712 -2.14 4.79 -22.05
CA LYS A 712 -1.84 3.50 -22.67
C LYS A 712 -3.05 2.55 -22.56
N LYS A 713 -2.99 1.45 -23.32
CA LYS A 713 -4.02 0.39 -23.36
C LYS A 713 -5.39 0.87 -23.84
N CYS A 714 -5.45 1.62 -24.92
CA CYS A 714 -6.71 1.98 -25.56
C CYS A 714 -7.41 0.73 -26.13
N ASN A 715 -8.74 0.77 -26.22
CA ASN A 715 -9.59 -0.37 -26.60
C ASN A 715 -9.33 -1.63 -25.74
N GLN A 716 -8.90 -1.47 -24.50
CA GLN A 716 -8.69 -2.56 -23.56
C GLN A 716 -9.42 -2.24 -22.24
N PRO A 717 -9.70 -3.25 -21.40
CA PRO A 717 -10.24 -3.00 -20.09
C PRO A 717 -9.22 -2.24 -19.23
N ALA A 718 -9.69 -1.28 -18.44
CA ALA A 718 -8.87 -0.57 -17.46
C ALA A 718 -8.09 -1.55 -16.56
N GLN A 719 -8.77 -2.62 -16.11
CA GLN A 719 -8.20 -3.60 -15.21
C GLN A 719 -8.62 -5.04 -15.55
N ILE A 720 -7.63 -5.92 -15.66
CA ILE A 720 -7.82 -7.38 -15.80
C ILE A 720 -7.10 -8.17 -14.69
N LEU A 721 -6.14 -7.53 -14.02
CA LEU A 721 -5.36 -8.12 -12.93
C LEU A 721 -5.81 -7.48 -11.62
N TYR A 722 -6.24 -8.31 -10.68
CA TYR A 722 -6.82 -7.88 -9.40
C TYR A 722 -5.95 -8.37 -8.25
N HIS A 723 -5.34 -7.42 -7.53
CA HIS A 723 -4.40 -7.69 -6.46
C HIS A 723 -5.02 -8.57 -5.35
N VAL A 724 -4.33 -9.64 -4.99
CA VAL A 724 -4.62 -10.47 -3.82
C VAL A 724 -3.47 -10.33 -2.82
N PRO A 725 -3.68 -9.71 -1.65
CA PRO A 725 -2.66 -9.68 -0.61
C PRO A 725 -2.22 -11.10 -0.23
N ARG A 726 -0.90 -11.34 -0.19
CA ARG A 726 -0.32 -12.63 0.22
C ARG A 726 -0.81 -13.09 1.59
N THR A 727 -1.13 -12.16 2.49
CA THR A 727 -1.65 -12.43 3.84
C THR A 727 -3.07 -13.00 3.86
N TRP A 728 -3.83 -12.82 2.77
CA TRP A 728 -5.16 -13.40 2.63
C TRP A 728 -5.13 -14.82 2.08
N VAL A 729 -3.94 -15.33 1.72
CA VAL A 729 -3.73 -16.64 1.13
C VAL A 729 -2.99 -17.56 2.11
N HIS A 730 -3.57 -18.72 2.39
CA HIS A 730 -3.00 -19.79 3.21
C HIS A 730 -2.13 -20.72 2.36
N ALA A 731 -1.12 -21.35 2.97
CA ALA A 731 -0.20 -22.27 2.28
C ALA A 731 -0.88 -23.50 1.64
N GLY A 732 -2.11 -23.84 2.06
CA GLY A 732 -2.89 -24.95 1.53
C GLY A 732 -3.84 -24.53 0.42
N GLU A 733 -5.05 -25.09 0.44
CA GLU A 733 -6.16 -24.70 -0.43
C GLU A 733 -6.80 -23.40 0.07
N ASN A 734 -7.16 -22.55 -0.88
CA ASN A 734 -7.75 -21.24 -0.67
C ASN A 734 -9.07 -21.17 -1.41
N LEU A 735 -10.08 -20.64 -0.75
CA LEU A 735 -11.40 -20.42 -1.31
C LEU A 735 -11.38 -19.18 -2.21
N LEU A 736 -11.86 -19.34 -3.44
CA LEU A 736 -12.18 -18.25 -4.35
C LEU A 736 -13.70 -18.21 -4.56
N VAL A 737 -14.31 -17.07 -4.29
CA VAL A 737 -15.72 -16.79 -4.59
C VAL A 737 -15.82 -15.59 -5.53
N LEU A 738 -16.70 -15.68 -6.52
CA LEU A 738 -17.00 -14.62 -7.48
C LEU A 738 -18.51 -14.44 -7.55
N HIS A 739 -18.97 -13.20 -7.56
CA HIS A 739 -20.32 -12.83 -8.00
C HIS A 739 -20.18 -12.23 -9.39
N GLU A 740 -20.56 -12.98 -10.43
CA GLU A 740 -20.50 -12.56 -11.83
C GLU A 740 -21.86 -12.00 -12.27
N GLU A 741 -21.87 -10.70 -12.57
CA GLU A 741 -23.07 -9.94 -12.85
C GLU A 741 -23.50 -10.03 -14.32
N LEU A 742 -22.56 -10.07 -15.27
CA LEU A 742 -22.88 -9.98 -16.71
C LEU A 742 -22.72 -11.31 -17.44
N GLY A 743 -21.64 -12.03 -17.14
CA GLY A 743 -21.30 -13.30 -17.75
C GLY A 743 -19.81 -13.39 -18.07
N GLY A 744 -19.24 -14.55 -17.78
CA GLY A 744 -17.83 -14.84 -18.02
C GLY A 744 -17.55 -16.34 -17.97
N ASP A 745 -16.30 -16.68 -18.23
CA ASP A 745 -15.80 -18.06 -18.20
C ASP A 745 -14.79 -18.24 -17.06
N PRO A 746 -15.22 -18.75 -15.88
CA PRO A 746 -14.33 -18.89 -14.73
C PRO A 746 -13.28 -20.00 -14.91
N SER A 747 -13.46 -20.91 -15.87
CA SER A 747 -12.45 -21.94 -16.17
C SER A 747 -11.14 -21.35 -16.73
N LYS A 748 -11.19 -20.12 -17.26
CA LYS A 748 -10.02 -19.41 -17.81
C LYS A 748 -9.34 -18.48 -16.80
N ILE A 749 -9.87 -18.38 -15.58
CA ILE A 749 -9.23 -17.60 -14.52
C ILE A 749 -7.89 -18.24 -14.17
N SER A 750 -6.92 -17.38 -13.88
CA SER A 750 -5.62 -17.81 -13.37
C SER A 750 -5.15 -16.96 -12.21
N VAL A 751 -4.34 -17.58 -11.35
CA VAL A 751 -3.63 -16.90 -10.26
C VAL A 751 -2.20 -16.66 -10.71
N LEU A 752 -1.81 -15.40 -10.79
CA LEU A 752 -0.48 -14.99 -11.21
C LEU A 752 0.39 -14.68 -10.00
N THR A 753 1.64 -15.12 -10.04
CA THR A 753 2.67 -14.63 -9.12
C THR A 753 3.96 -14.31 -9.84
N ARG A 754 4.63 -13.26 -9.38
CA ARG A 754 5.93 -12.88 -9.93
C ARG A 754 7.04 -13.75 -9.32
N THR A 755 7.83 -14.40 -10.16
CA THR A 755 8.93 -15.29 -9.76
C THR A 755 10.32 -14.69 -10.03
N GLY A 756 10.39 -13.57 -10.73
CA GLY A 756 11.63 -12.85 -10.99
C GLY A 756 11.41 -11.41 -11.50
N GLN A 757 12.48 -10.81 -11.96
CA GLN A 757 12.51 -9.45 -12.50
C GLN A 757 13.52 -9.37 -13.62
N GLU A 758 13.16 -8.64 -14.66
CA GLU A 758 14.09 -8.26 -15.71
C GLU A 758 14.45 -6.79 -15.52
N VAL A 759 15.74 -6.53 -15.30
CA VAL A 759 16.30 -5.20 -15.08
C VAL A 759 17.25 -4.83 -16.20
N CYS A 760 17.34 -3.55 -16.51
CA CYS A 760 18.36 -3.05 -17.40
C CYS A 760 18.88 -1.69 -16.93
N GLY A 761 20.02 -1.28 -17.47
CA GLY A 761 20.56 0.07 -17.27
C GLY A 761 21.29 0.52 -18.51
N HIS A 762 21.24 1.82 -18.79
CA HIS A 762 21.94 2.46 -19.90
C HIS A 762 22.50 3.79 -19.41
N VAL A 763 23.82 3.89 -19.33
CA VAL A 763 24.51 5.07 -18.80
C VAL A 763 25.65 5.45 -19.75
N SER A 764 25.82 6.75 -19.97
CA SER A 764 26.80 7.35 -20.87
C SER A 764 28.04 7.86 -20.12
N GLU A 765 29.17 8.00 -20.82
CA GLU A 765 30.41 8.58 -20.28
C GLU A 765 30.26 10.07 -19.89
N ASP A 766 29.28 10.78 -20.44
CA ASP A 766 28.97 12.19 -20.14
C ASP A 766 27.91 12.39 -19.04
N ASP A 767 27.43 11.30 -18.43
CA ASP A 767 26.53 11.38 -17.28
C ASP A 767 27.29 11.73 -15.99
N SER A 768 26.61 12.37 -15.04
CA SER A 768 27.21 12.87 -13.79
C SER A 768 27.83 11.76 -12.93
N THR A 769 27.27 10.55 -13.01
CA THR A 769 27.82 9.32 -12.43
C THR A 769 27.86 8.25 -13.53
N PRO A 770 29.00 8.07 -14.23
CA PRO A 770 29.12 7.12 -15.33
C PRO A 770 29.26 5.69 -14.78
N GLU A 771 28.19 5.16 -14.19
CA GLU A 771 28.12 3.82 -13.61
C GLU A 771 26.72 3.24 -13.80
N VAL A 772 26.64 2.03 -14.38
CA VAL A 772 25.38 1.28 -14.43
C VAL A 772 25.20 0.53 -13.11
N GLN A 773 24.14 0.87 -12.38
CA GLN A 773 23.72 0.15 -11.18
C GLN A 773 22.50 -0.72 -11.48
N LEU A 774 22.57 -2.01 -11.12
CA LEU A 774 21.47 -2.96 -11.23
C LEU A 774 21.15 -3.55 -9.86
N ILE A 775 19.88 -3.50 -9.49
CA ILE A 775 19.32 -3.90 -8.20
C ILE A 775 18.13 -4.81 -8.48
N CYS A 776 18.19 -6.02 -7.95
CA CYS A 776 17.05 -6.93 -7.93
C CYS A 776 16.11 -6.61 -6.75
N ASP A 777 14.82 -6.88 -6.93
CA ASP A 777 13.83 -6.88 -5.86
C ASP A 777 14.23 -7.88 -4.75
N HIS A 778 13.72 -7.68 -3.53
CA HIS A 778 14.18 -8.36 -2.34
C HIS A 778 13.98 -9.87 -2.40
N GLY A 779 15.03 -10.61 -2.03
CA GLY A 779 15.06 -12.07 -2.13
C GLY A 779 15.47 -12.60 -3.50
N TRP A 780 15.61 -11.73 -4.51
CA TRP A 780 16.13 -12.11 -5.83
C TRP A 780 17.58 -11.68 -5.99
N LYS A 781 18.27 -12.40 -6.87
CA LYS A 781 19.66 -12.14 -7.26
C LYS A 781 19.76 -12.20 -8.77
N ILE A 782 20.72 -11.47 -9.32
CA ILE A 782 21.03 -11.52 -10.74
C ILE A 782 21.52 -12.94 -11.06
N THR A 783 20.75 -13.70 -11.84
CA THR A 783 21.07 -15.07 -12.23
C THR A 783 21.65 -15.14 -13.63
N SER A 784 21.30 -14.20 -14.52
CA SER A 784 21.87 -14.13 -15.86
C SER A 784 21.93 -12.70 -16.38
N VAL A 785 22.93 -12.42 -17.22
CA VAL A 785 23.02 -11.19 -18.03
C VAL A 785 22.70 -11.57 -19.46
N ARG A 786 21.62 -11.01 -20.02
CA ARG A 786 21.12 -11.32 -21.37
C ARG A 786 21.78 -10.49 -22.46
N PHE A 787 22.11 -9.25 -22.12
CA PHE A 787 22.73 -8.31 -23.05
C PHE A 787 23.73 -7.43 -22.29
N ALA A 788 24.87 -7.14 -22.89
CA ALA A 788 25.78 -6.11 -22.42
C ALA A 788 26.58 -5.54 -23.60
N SER A 789 26.61 -4.22 -23.75
CA SER A 789 27.32 -3.55 -24.84
C SER A 789 27.89 -2.22 -24.38
N PHE A 790 29.18 -2.00 -24.64
CA PHE A 790 29.84 -0.71 -24.44
C PHE A 790 30.17 -0.08 -25.81
N GLY A 791 29.71 1.15 -26.06
CA GLY A 791 29.85 1.83 -27.34
C GLY A 791 28.64 2.71 -27.62
N ASN A 792 27.94 2.51 -28.74
CA ASN A 792 26.69 3.23 -29.07
C ASN A 792 25.48 2.30 -29.22
N PRO A 793 25.14 1.48 -28.18
CA PRO A 793 23.99 0.57 -28.24
C PRO A 793 22.70 1.31 -28.63
N LYS A 794 21.82 0.61 -29.34
CA LYS A 794 20.53 1.12 -29.80
C LYS A 794 19.38 0.39 -29.14
N GLY A 795 18.19 0.98 -29.17
CA GLY A 795 16.97 0.39 -28.62
C GLY A 795 16.69 0.83 -27.19
N ASN A 796 15.72 0.18 -26.56
CA ASN A 796 15.28 0.46 -25.20
C ASN A 796 15.49 -0.77 -24.31
N CYS A 797 15.24 -0.62 -23.01
CA CYS A 797 15.22 -1.72 -22.06
C CYS A 797 14.39 -2.90 -22.57
N GLY A 798 15.00 -4.08 -22.73
CA GLY A 798 14.36 -5.31 -23.24
C GLY A 798 14.42 -5.46 -24.77
N THR A 799 14.90 -4.44 -25.47
CA THR A 799 15.10 -4.43 -26.93
C THR A 799 16.48 -3.87 -27.31
N PHE A 800 17.45 -3.89 -26.38
CA PHE A 800 18.78 -3.38 -26.69
C PHE A 800 19.45 -4.21 -27.80
N THR A 801 20.11 -3.50 -28.69
CA THR A 801 20.85 -4.05 -29.82
C THR A 801 22.23 -3.42 -29.89
N GLN A 802 23.18 -4.16 -30.47
CA GLN A 802 24.52 -3.64 -30.69
C GLN A 802 24.47 -2.47 -31.68
N GLY A 803 25.22 -1.41 -31.35
CA GLY A 803 25.39 -0.27 -32.24
C GLY A 803 26.46 -0.50 -33.32
N THR A 804 26.73 0.55 -34.10
CA THR A 804 27.83 0.52 -35.10
C THR A 804 29.22 0.54 -34.47
N CYS A 805 29.30 0.99 -33.22
CA CYS A 805 30.46 0.97 -32.34
C CYS A 805 30.12 0.09 -31.12
N HIS A 806 30.80 -1.05 -30.98
CA HIS A 806 30.53 -2.00 -29.92
C HIS A 806 31.81 -2.70 -29.45
N THR A 807 31.95 -2.79 -28.13
CA THR A 807 32.88 -3.67 -27.43
C THR A 807 32.07 -4.66 -26.62
N ASP A 808 32.33 -5.96 -26.81
CA ASP A 808 31.69 -7.02 -26.03
C ASP A 808 32.23 -7.01 -24.59
N VAL A 809 31.36 -6.67 -23.65
CA VAL A 809 31.65 -6.57 -22.22
C VAL A 809 30.86 -7.58 -21.39
N LEU A 810 30.20 -8.56 -22.04
CA LEU A 810 29.28 -9.49 -21.39
C LEU A 810 29.95 -10.29 -20.27
N SER A 811 31.16 -10.82 -20.49
CA SER A 811 31.89 -11.60 -19.49
C SER A 811 32.27 -10.78 -18.26
N ILE A 812 32.68 -9.51 -18.46
CA ILE A 812 33.03 -8.57 -17.39
C ILE A 812 31.81 -8.27 -16.53
N VAL A 813 30.67 -8.00 -17.18
CA VAL A 813 29.41 -7.73 -16.50
C VAL A 813 28.89 -8.98 -15.76
N GLN A 814 28.97 -10.16 -16.38
CA GLN A 814 28.58 -11.43 -15.73
C GLN A 814 29.40 -11.67 -14.46
N GLN A 815 30.71 -11.47 -14.51
CA GLN A 815 31.59 -11.61 -13.35
C GLN A 815 31.29 -10.56 -12.27
N ALA A 816 30.89 -9.35 -12.66
CA ALA A 816 30.54 -8.29 -11.73
C ALA A 816 29.18 -8.50 -11.05
N CYS A 817 28.20 -9.08 -11.75
CA CYS A 817 26.79 -9.04 -11.37
C CYS A 817 26.16 -10.37 -10.93
N ILE A 818 26.53 -11.51 -11.53
CA ILE A 818 25.87 -12.79 -11.23
C ILE A 818 26.04 -13.18 -9.75
N GLY A 819 24.95 -13.64 -9.14
CA GLY A 819 24.89 -14.06 -7.73
C GLY A 819 24.78 -12.90 -6.73
N LYS A 820 24.71 -11.66 -7.21
CA LYS A 820 24.54 -10.46 -6.38
C LYS A 820 23.12 -9.91 -6.49
N LYS A 821 22.66 -9.25 -5.42
CA LYS A 821 21.40 -8.48 -5.43
C LYS A 821 21.62 -7.12 -6.10
N LEU A 822 22.70 -6.45 -5.72
CA LEU A 822 23.16 -5.18 -6.28
C LEU A 822 24.49 -5.43 -6.98
N CYS A 823 24.63 -4.90 -8.19
CA CYS A 823 25.93 -4.75 -8.83
C CYS A 823 26.06 -3.35 -9.43
N SER A 824 27.29 -2.86 -9.45
CA SER A 824 27.63 -1.59 -10.05
C SER A 824 28.78 -1.79 -11.02
N VAL A 825 28.62 -1.26 -12.23
CA VAL A 825 29.55 -1.43 -13.34
C VAL A 825 29.95 -0.04 -13.86
N PRO A 826 31.15 0.47 -13.54
CA PRO A 826 31.59 1.79 -13.98
C PRO A 826 31.77 1.82 -15.50
N VAL A 827 31.24 2.86 -16.12
CA VAL A 827 31.36 3.19 -17.54
C VAL A 827 32.70 3.89 -17.73
N SER A 828 33.67 3.19 -18.30
CA SER A 828 35.02 3.74 -18.49
C SER A 828 35.73 3.10 -19.67
N THR A 829 36.14 3.92 -20.62
CA THR A 829 37.06 3.53 -21.70
C THR A 829 38.34 2.86 -21.17
N ALA A 830 38.87 3.29 -20.01
CA ALA A 830 40.07 2.68 -19.42
C ALA A 830 39.83 1.23 -18.95
N LYS A 831 38.59 0.88 -18.60
CA LYS A 831 38.22 -0.45 -18.10
C LYS A 831 37.80 -1.40 -19.22
N PHE A 832 37.14 -0.91 -20.26
CA PHE A 832 36.59 -1.72 -21.34
C PHE A 832 37.42 -1.69 -22.63
N GLY A 833 38.34 -0.75 -22.78
CA GLY A 833 39.05 -0.48 -24.03
C GLY A 833 38.27 0.47 -24.95
N SER A 834 38.91 0.91 -26.05
CA SER A 834 38.30 1.79 -27.07
C SER A 834 38.52 1.23 -28.47
N LEU A 835 37.43 1.02 -29.22
CA LEU A 835 37.48 0.69 -30.64
C LEU A 835 37.01 1.85 -31.55
N CYS A 836 36.55 2.96 -30.97
CA CYS A 836 35.89 4.04 -31.71
C CYS A 836 36.41 5.42 -31.28
N PRO A 837 37.18 6.12 -32.13
CA PRO A 837 37.43 7.55 -31.99
C PRO A 837 36.13 8.34 -32.17
N ASP A 838 35.99 9.48 -31.49
CA ASP A 838 34.95 10.50 -31.73
C ASP A 838 33.48 10.10 -31.45
N VAL A 839 33.23 9.03 -30.69
CA VAL A 839 31.90 8.64 -30.22
C VAL A 839 31.85 8.71 -28.70
N ILE A 840 30.85 9.40 -28.14
CA ILE A 840 30.52 9.32 -26.70
C ILE A 840 30.01 7.91 -26.42
N LYS A 841 30.70 7.17 -25.56
CA LYS A 841 30.37 5.77 -25.31
C LYS A 841 29.38 5.67 -24.16
N SER A 842 28.52 4.67 -24.25
CA SER A 842 27.59 4.30 -23.20
C SER A 842 27.59 2.80 -23.00
N LEU A 843 27.28 2.38 -21.78
CA LEU A 843 27.14 1.00 -21.38
C LEU A 843 25.65 0.67 -21.23
N ALA A 844 25.16 -0.28 -22.01
CA ALA A 844 23.82 -0.85 -21.85
C ALA A 844 23.92 -2.30 -21.35
N ILE A 845 23.14 -2.65 -20.33
CA ILE A 845 23.11 -3.98 -19.71
C ILE A 845 21.65 -4.42 -19.53
N GLU A 846 21.33 -5.68 -19.83
CA GLU A 846 20.08 -6.35 -19.45
C GLU A 846 20.37 -7.60 -18.62
N ALA A 847 19.68 -7.75 -17.51
CA ALA A 847 19.87 -8.83 -16.56
C ALA A 847 18.54 -9.38 -16.03
N LEU A 848 18.57 -10.65 -15.64
CA LEU A 848 17.46 -11.37 -15.05
C LEU A 848 17.77 -11.65 -13.58
N CYS A 849 16.83 -11.29 -12.73
CA CYS A 849 16.82 -11.48 -11.30
C CYS A 849 15.81 -12.58 -10.94
N ILE A 850 16.26 -13.65 -10.29
CA ILE A 850 15.37 -14.73 -9.82
C ILE A 850 15.72 -15.07 -8.37
N ASN A 851 14.77 -15.70 -7.66
CA ASN A 851 15.04 -16.30 -6.37
C ASN A 851 15.90 -17.57 -6.51
N PRO A 852 17.11 -17.65 -5.92
CA PRO A 852 17.96 -18.84 -5.99
C PRO A 852 17.41 -20.06 -5.23
N ILE A 853 16.26 -19.99 -4.55
CA ILE A 853 15.70 -21.07 -3.71
C ILE A 853 15.03 -22.21 -4.53
N ASN A 854 15.04 -22.17 -5.86
CA ASN A 854 14.54 -23.31 -6.67
C ASN A 854 15.47 -24.54 -6.66
N ASP A 855 16.62 -24.51 -5.99
CA ASP A 855 17.61 -25.61 -5.95
C ASP A 855 17.77 -26.31 -4.57
N ILE A 856 16.70 -26.41 -3.78
CA ILE A 856 16.69 -27.30 -2.59
C ILE A 856 15.57 -28.34 -2.72
N ASP A 857 15.86 -29.36 -3.51
CA ASP A 857 15.14 -30.62 -3.59
C ASP A 857 15.55 -31.55 -2.43
N LEU A 858 15.27 -31.15 -1.17
CA LEU A 858 15.63 -31.94 0.01
C LEU A 858 14.44 -32.46 0.84
N TRP A 859 13.20 -32.21 0.44
CA TRP A 859 12.02 -32.79 1.09
C TRP A 859 10.98 -33.24 0.06
N ASN A 860 11.27 -34.35 -0.63
CA ASN A 860 10.25 -35.13 -1.30
C ASN A 860 9.67 -36.17 -0.32
N PRO A 861 8.40 -36.05 0.14
CA PRO A 861 7.81 -36.96 1.13
C PRO A 861 7.56 -38.38 0.59
N SER A 862 7.82 -38.63 -0.70
CA SER A 862 7.54 -39.90 -1.37
C SER A 862 8.65 -40.96 -1.27
N ARG A 863 9.69 -40.75 -0.45
CA ARG A 863 10.76 -41.74 -0.18
C ARG A 863 10.77 -42.32 1.24
N CYS A 864 9.59 -42.58 1.82
CA CYS A 864 9.48 -43.66 2.82
C CYS A 864 9.37 -44.99 2.06
N PRO A 865 10.28 -45.98 2.25
CA PRO A 865 10.11 -47.28 1.63
C PRO A 865 8.90 -47.99 2.26
N THR A 866 7.77 -48.01 1.56
CA THR A 866 6.64 -48.90 1.83
C THR A 866 6.87 -50.22 1.10
N THR A 867 7.34 -51.25 1.81
CA THR A 867 7.27 -52.72 1.50
C THR A 867 8.23 -53.44 2.46
N LEU A 868 7.94 -54.51 3.21
CA LEU A 868 7.17 -55.76 3.03
C LEU A 868 6.87 -56.35 4.44
N LEU A 869 5.62 -56.67 4.82
CA LEU A 869 4.89 -57.96 4.71
C LEU A 869 5.02 -58.89 5.98
N PRO A 870 4.10 -59.86 6.22
CA PRO A 870 3.20 -59.85 7.37
C PRO A 870 3.35 -61.08 8.30
N LEU A 871 2.93 -61.00 9.56
CA LEU A 871 2.67 -62.18 10.38
C LEU A 871 1.42 -62.05 11.26
N LYS A 872 0.73 -63.19 11.32
CA LYS A 872 -0.65 -63.47 11.71
C LYS A 872 -0.88 -63.56 13.23
N HIS A 873 -2.15 -63.34 13.58
CA HIS A 873 -2.98 -64.03 14.60
C HIS A 873 -2.73 -63.87 16.11
N HIS A 874 -3.79 -63.37 16.76
CA HIS A 874 -4.65 -64.04 17.75
C HIS A 874 -4.81 -63.41 19.16
N LYS A 875 -6.10 -63.15 19.45
CA LYS A 875 -6.87 -63.31 20.70
C LYS A 875 -6.72 -62.28 21.84
N GLN A 876 -7.85 -61.57 22.02
CA GLN A 876 -8.63 -61.28 23.23
C GLN A 876 -7.94 -61.45 24.61
N VAL A 877 -8.20 -60.49 25.51
CA VAL A 877 -9.03 -60.66 26.75
C VAL A 877 -9.16 -59.31 27.48
N GLY A 878 -10.37 -59.01 28.00
CA GLY A 878 -10.51 -58.37 29.32
C GLY A 878 -10.88 -56.87 29.43
N ARG A 879 -12.19 -56.58 29.45
CA ARG A 879 -12.82 -55.44 30.18
C ARG A 879 -12.62 -55.62 31.72
N PRO A 880 -12.88 -54.64 32.63
CA PRO A 880 -13.99 -53.67 32.56
C PRO A 880 -13.82 -52.25 33.17
N LYS A 881 -14.65 -51.35 32.61
CA LYS A 881 -15.51 -50.30 33.23
C LYS A 881 -15.11 -49.68 34.59
N LYS A 882 -15.15 -48.34 34.63
CA LYS A 882 -16.11 -47.59 35.49
C LYS A 882 -16.39 -46.18 34.95
N LYS A 883 -17.68 -45.92 34.70
CA LYS A 883 -18.32 -44.60 34.52
C LYS A 883 -18.46 -43.92 35.89
N ARG A 884 -18.37 -42.59 35.95
CA ARG A 884 -19.37 -41.76 36.64
C ARG A 884 -19.31 -40.30 36.17
N ASN A 885 -20.49 -39.78 35.87
CA ASN A 885 -20.84 -38.43 35.45
C ASN A 885 -21.05 -37.49 36.65
N MET A 886 -21.35 -36.22 36.31
CA MET A 886 -22.16 -35.20 37.01
C MET A 886 -21.39 -34.30 37.99
N THR A 887 -21.63 -32.99 38.10
CA THR A 887 -22.52 -32.01 37.44
C THR A 887 -22.09 -30.60 37.88
N SER A 888 -22.59 -29.59 37.16
CA SER A 888 -22.70 -28.19 37.58
C SER A 888 -23.67 -28.00 38.75
N ASP A 889 -23.43 -26.93 39.50
CA ASP A 889 -24.39 -25.90 39.93
C ASP A 889 -24.36 -25.50 41.42
N GLU A 890 -24.28 -24.17 41.56
CA GLU A 890 -25.04 -23.31 42.46
C GLU A 890 -24.44 -22.71 43.77
N LEU A 891 -24.61 -21.38 43.79
CA LEU A 891 -25.03 -20.48 44.88
C LEU A 891 -24.02 -19.61 45.67
N ASN A 892 -24.08 -18.32 45.33
CA ASN A 892 -24.37 -17.13 46.17
C ASN A 892 -23.43 -16.65 47.31
N GLN A 893 -23.15 -15.34 47.21
CA GLN A 893 -22.48 -14.36 48.11
C GLN A 893 -23.19 -14.20 49.50
N PRO A 894 -22.76 -13.37 50.51
CA PRO A 894 -21.94 -12.14 50.42
C PRO A 894 -21.08 -11.63 51.64
N ILE A 895 -20.36 -10.50 51.40
CA ILE A 895 -19.82 -9.42 52.29
C ILE A 895 -18.68 -9.72 53.32
N ALA A 896 -17.49 -9.11 53.14
CA ALA A 896 -16.98 -7.99 54.00
C ALA A 896 -15.47 -7.62 53.83
N LYS A 897 -15.25 -6.34 53.48
CA LYS A 897 -14.22 -5.37 53.91
C LYS A 897 -12.74 -5.78 54.14
N GLY A 898 -11.87 -5.12 53.37
CA GLY A 898 -10.48 -4.77 53.75
C GLY A 898 -9.86 -3.83 52.71
N GLY A 899 -10.00 -2.50 52.82
CA GLY A 899 -8.92 -1.63 53.30
C GLY A 899 -8.19 -0.90 52.15
N LYS A 900 -8.61 0.34 51.83
CA LYS A 900 -7.91 1.24 50.89
C LYS A 900 -6.53 1.62 51.45
N MET A 901 -5.48 1.33 50.69
CA MET A 901 -4.10 1.78 50.97
C MET A 901 -3.85 3.11 50.25
N THR A 902 -3.49 4.17 50.98
CA THR A 902 -3.30 5.53 50.46
C THR A 902 -2.02 5.69 49.64
N ARG A 903 -2.06 6.65 48.69
CA ARG A 903 -1.09 6.92 47.61
C ARG A 903 0.37 7.10 48.09
N GLY A 904 0.60 7.46 49.34
CA GLY A 904 1.95 7.58 49.95
C GLY A 904 2.65 6.24 50.26
N LYS A 905 1.93 5.14 50.49
CA LYS A 905 2.54 3.85 50.86
C LYS A 905 2.97 2.99 49.66
N LYS A 906 2.44 3.21 48.46
CA LYS A 906 2.92 2.55 47.23
C LYS A 906 4.31 3.05 46.80
N MET A 907 4.60 4.32 47.04
CA MET A 907 5.87 4.93 46.64
C MET A 907 7.04 4.45 47.51
N VAL A 908 6.83 4.30 48.83
CA VAL A 908 7.85 3.78 49.76
C VAL A 908 8.14 2.30 49.51
N HIS A 909 7.15 1.49 49.12
CA HIS A 909 7.34 0.07 48.82
C HIS A 909 8.14 -0.14 47.52
N VAL A 910 7.88 0.67 46.48
CA VAL A 910 8.63 0.65 45.21
C VAL A 910 10.06 1.20 45.41
N LEU A 911 10.24 2.22 46.26
CA LEU A 911 11.57 2.74 46.61
C LEU A 911 12.40 1.71 47.38
N LEU A 912 11.79 0.98 48.33
CA LEU A 912 12.46 -0.10 49.09
C LEU A 912 12.81 -1.31 48.23
N LEU A 913 12.00 -1.64 47.21
CA LEU A 913 12.30 -2.69 46.24
C LEU A 913 13.45 -2.30 45.30
N LYS A 914 13.49 -1.03 44.85
CA LYS A 914 14.60 -0.51 44.03
C LYS A 914 15.90 -0.37 44.84
N LEU A 915 15.83 0.03 46.11
CA LEU A 915 17.01 0.07 46.99
C LEU A 915 17.57 -1.33 47.26
N LYS A 916 16.71 -2.34 47.45
CA LYS A 916 17.13 -3.74 47.63
C LYS A 916 17.81 -4.32 46.38
N MET A 917 17.36 -3.95 45.19
CA MET A 917 17.99 -4.34 43.92
C MET A 917 19.38 -3.70 43.73
N VAL A 918 19.52 -2.42 44.11
CA VAL A 918 20.80 -1.69 44.02
C VAL A 918 21.81 -2.21 45.06
N VAL A 919 21.36 -2.55 46.27
CA VAL A 919 22.21 -3.18 47.30
C VAL A 919 22.63 -4.58 46.88
N TRP A 920 21.77 -5.35 46.19
CA TRP A 920 22.14 -6.64 45.60
C TRP A 920 23.16 -6.53 44.47
N LEU A 921 23.02 -5.52 43.58
CA LEU A 921 24.00 -5.26 42.53
C LEU A 921 25.35 -4.81 43.09
N LEU A 922 25.36 -3.97 44.13
CA LEU A 922 26.60 -3.52 44.79
C LEU A 922 27.29 -4.64 45.57
N LEU A 923 26.55 -5.59 46.15
CA LEU A 923 27.10 -6.80 46.76
C LEU A 923 27.68 -7.78 45.73
N LEU A 924 27.08 -7.86 44.53
CA LEU A 924 27.61 -8.63 43.39
C LEU A 924 28.90 -8.03 42.82
N ILE A 925 29.00 -6.70 42.79
CA ILE A 925 30.22 -5.98 42.38
C ILE A 925 31.31 -6.04 43.47
N GLY A 926 30.91 -6.09 44.75
CA GLY A 926 31.84 -6.34 45.87
C GLY A 926 32.39 -7.77 45.91
N TRP A 927 31.63 -8.75 45.41
CA TRP A 927 32.05 -10.15 45.29
C TRP A 927 32.98 -10.43 44.10
N SER A 928 33.06 -9.53 43.10
CA SER A 928 33.94 -9.68 41.93
C SER A 928 35.36 -9.15 42.13
N MET A 929 35.67 -8.56 43.30
CA MET A 929 36.99 -8.01 43.61
C MET A 929 37.67 -8.71 44.79
N SER A 930 37.85 -10.04 44.73
CA SER A 930 38.79 -10.76 45.61
C SER A 930 39.10 -12.16 45.06
N TYR A 931 39.80 -12.25 43.93
CA TYR A 931 40.71 -13.37 43.62
C TYR A 931 41.72 -12.89 42.56
N PRO A 932 43.04 -13.14 42.74
CA PRO A 932 44.05 -12.72 41.78
C PRO A 932 44.16 -13.77 40.66
N GLY A 933 44.10 -13.30 39.42
CA GLY A 933 44.55 -14.06 38.25
C GLY A 933 43.42 -14.57 37.36
N LEU A 934 43.19 -13.85 36.26
CA LEU A 934 43.13 -14.41 34.90
C LEU A 934 42.85 -13.24 33.95
N GLY A 935 43.94 -12.72 33.38
CA GLY A 935 43.86 -11.84 32.23
C GLY A 935 43.24 -12.58 31.04
N CYS A 936 42.53 -11.84 30.21
CA CYS A 936 42.28 -12.23 28.84
C CYS A 936 43.62 -12.46 28.14
N SER A 937 43.95 -13.72 27.89
CA SER A 937 44.85 -14.11 26.81
C SER A 937 44.00 -14.76 25.73
N THR A 938 44.02 -14.15 24.56
CA THR A 938 43.37 -14.60 23.33
C THR A 938 44.08 -15.82 22.77
N SER A 939 43.36 -16.94 22.69
CA SER A 939 43.54 -17.88 21.58
C SER A 939 42.18 -18.50 21.24
N ASN A 940 41.52 -17.93 20.23
CA ASN A 940 40.28 -18.36 19.56
C ASN A 940 38.94 -17.92 20.19
N GLY A 941 38.48 -16.71 19.80
CA GLY A 941 37.12 -16.24 20.03
C GLY A 941 36.07 -17.06 19.28
N GLY A 942 35.34 -17.92 20.00
CA GLY A 942 34.25 -18.73 19.47
C GLY A 942 32.92 -18.46 20.16
N ASP A 943 31.87 -18.28 19.37
CA ASP A 943 30.46 -18.27 19.76
C ASP A 943 30.11 -19.50 20.63
N CYS A 944 29.48 -19.33 21.81
CA CYS A 944 29.06 -20.44 22.70
C CYS A 944 28.18 -21.45 21.94
N ARG A 945 27.42 -21.00 20.92
CA ARG A 945 26.62 -21.87 20.06
C ARG A 945 27.48 -22.75 19.17
N LYS A 946 28.59 -22.22 18.62
CA LYS A 946 29.62 -23.00 17.94
C LYS A 946 30.40 -23.89 18.91
N CYS A 947 30.69 -23.48 20.15
CA CYS A 947 31.32 -24.33 21.16
C CYS A 947 30.46 -25.57 21.43
N ILE A 948 29.18 -25.36 21.77
CA ILE A 948 28.25 -26.44 22.09
C ILE A 948 27.99 -27.30 20.85
N SER A 949 27.75 -26.70 19.68
CA SER A 949 27.53 -27.46 18.45
C SER A 949 28.76 -28.27 18.02
N ASN A 950 29.98 -27.73 18.20
CA ASN A 950 31.22 -28.44 17.85
C ASN A 950 31.61 -29.49 18.90
N ALA A 951 31.44 -29.21 20.20
CA ALA A 951 31.64 -30.20 21.26
C ALA A 951 30.64 -31.36 21.10
N MET A 952 29.38 -31.06 20.80
CA MET A 952 28.36 -32.10 20.57
C MET A 952 28.58 -32.89 19.28
N SER A 953 29.06 -32.27 18.20
CA SER A 953 29.36 -32.97 16.95
C SER A 953 30.63 -33.81 17.05
N LYS A 954 31.59 -33.40 17.89
CA LYS A 954 32.89 -34.06 18.04
C LYS A 954 32.89 -35.16 19.12
N ASP A 955 32.25 -34.92 20.26
CA ASP A 955 32.31 -35.82 21.42
C ASP A 955 31.10 -36.78 21.48
N CYS A 956 29.96 -36.44 20.87
CA CYS A 956 28.72 -37.22 20.95
C CYS A 956 27.91 -37.31 19.62
N PRO A 957 28.54 -37.55 18.45
CA PRO A 957 27.89 -37.43 17.13
C PRO A 957 26.65 -38.33 16.96
N LYS A 958 26.65 -39.52 17.58
CA LYS A 958 25.54 -40.48 17.48
C LYS A 958 24.26 -40.03 18.21
N CYS A 959 24.37 -39.09 19.15
CA CYS A 959 23.24 -38.59 19.96
C CYS A 959 22.59 -37.31 19.39
N PHE A 960 23.22 -36.65 18.41
CA PHE A 960 22.77 -35.38 17.86
C PHE A 960 21.37 -35.42 17.21
N PRO A 961 21.01 -36.46 16.42
CA PRO A 961 19.68 -36.56 15.82
C PRO A 961 18.56 -36.72 16.85
N MET A 962 18.81 -37.52 17.89
CA MET A 962 17.89 -37.80 19.00
C MET A 962 17.56 -36.53 19.78
N MET A 963 18.59 -35.74 20.10
CA MET A 963 18.50 -34.46 20.80
C MET A 963 17.70 -33.41 20.01
N LYS A 964 17.92 -33.35 18.69
CA LYS A 964 17.19 -32.44 17.80
C LYS A 964 15.71 -32.82 17.70
N CYS A 965 15.39 -34.12 17.71
CA CYS A 965 14.01 -34.60 17.79
C CYS A 965 13.35 -34.19 19.12
N MET A 966 14.02 -34.43 20.25
CA MET A 966 13.49 -34.09 21.58
C MET A 966 13.20 -32.60 21.73
N ALA A 967 14.12 -31.74 21.27
CA ALA A 967 13.94 -30.30 21.32
C ALA A 967 12.74 -29.84 20.48
N ARG A 968 12.63 -30.33 19.23
CA ARG A 968 11.47 -30.02 18.35
C ARG A 968 10.15 -30.53 18.92
N CYS A 969 10.13 -31.72 19.50
CA CYS A 969 8.91 -32.27 20.09
C CYS A 969 8.46 -31.46 21.31
N LEU A 970 9.38 -31.10 22.20
CA LEU A 970 9.06 -30.27 23.37
C LEU A 970 8.58 -28.87 22.95
N TRP A 971 9.17 -28.29 21.90
CA TRP A 971 8.71 -27.01 21.32
C TRP A 971 7.33 -27.06 20.67
N SER A 972 6.83 -28.25 20.31
CA SER A 972 5.45 -28.45 19.86
C SER A 972 4.44 -28.59 21.01
N ASN A 973 4.80 -28.14 22.21
CA ASN A 973 3.99 -28.18 23.44
C ASN A 973 3.54 -29.61 23.87
N LYS A 974 4.23 -30.64 23.41
CA LYS A 974 3.98 -32.03 23.82
C LYS A 974 4.66 -32.34 25.14
N SER A 975 4.02 -33.19 25.96
CA SER A 975 4.60 -33.59 27.25
C SER A 975 5.92 -34.34 27.07
N LYS A 976 6.83 -34.18 28.02
CA LYS A 976 8.14 -34.85 28.04
C LYS A 976 8.03 -36.36 27.78
N THR A 977 7.02 -37.01 28.38
CA THR A 977 6.78 -38.46 28.22
C THR A 977 6.36 -38.85 26.80
N LYS A 978 5.57 -38.01 26.10
CA LYS A 978 5.24 -38.21 24.68
C LYS A 978 6.46 -38.01 23.79
N CYS A 979 7.29 -37.01 24.09
CA CYS A 979 8.50 -36.74 23.31
C CYS A 979 9.55 -37.83 23.45
N VAL A 980 9.74 -38.36 24.66
CA VAL A 980 10.63 -39.51 24.87
C VAL A 980 10.12 -40.70 24.07
N ARG A 981 8.83 -41.04 24.11
CA ARG A 981 8.28 -42.13 23.28
C ARG A 981 8.38 -41.90 21.78
N GLN A 982 8.26 -40.64 21.34
CA GLN A 982 8.30 -40.29 19.92
C GLN A 982 9.72 -40.31 19.36
N CYS A 983 10.71 -39.93 20.16
CA CYS A 983 12.09 -39.78 19.71
C CYS A 983 12.95 -41.00 20.03
N ASP A 984 12.72 -41.70 21.15
CA ASP A 984 13.45 -42.91 21.57
C ASP A 984 12.99 -44.14 20.76
N CYS A 985 13.20 -44.08 19.44
CA CYS A 985 12.91 -45.16 18.51
C CYS A 985 14.01 -46.21 18.62
N ASN A 986 13.65 -47.42 19.08
CA ASN A 986 14.56 -48.53 19.30
C ASN A 986 14.98 -49.20 17.97
N ILE A 987 15.72 -48.46 17.15
CA ILE A 987 16.26 -48.90 15.86
C ILE A 987 17.75 -49.07 16.09
N GLY A 988 18.27 -50.29 15.94
CA GLY A 988 19.58 -50.77 16.43
C GLY A 988 20.86 -50.04 15.95
N SER A 989 20.76 -48.85 15.39
CA SER A 989 21.86 -47.99 14.97
C SER A 989 21.92 -46.63 15.68
N TYR A 990 20.93 -46.27 16.51
CA TYR A 990 20.93 -45.02 17.29
C TYR A 990 20.93 -45.28 18.81
N PRO A 991 21.75 -44.55 19.59
CA PRO A 991 21.80 -44.71 21.05
C PRO A 991 20.49 -44.26 21.71
N ARG A 992 20.08 -44.94 22.77
CA ARG A 992 18.88 -44.56 23.54
C ARG A 992 19.09 -43.25 24.25
N LEU A 993 18.01 -42.55 24.57
CA LEU A 993 18.09 -41.26 25.26
C LEU A 993 18.86 -41.35 26.60
N TYR A 994 18.76 -42.49 27.29
CA TYR A 994 19.51 -42.78 28.52
C TYR A 994 21.03 -42.83 28.27
N ASP A 995 21.45 -43.43 27.16
CA ASP A 995 22.86 -43.60 26.79
C ASP A 995 23.50 -42.25 26.40
N CYS A 996 22.68 -41.29 25.92
CA CYS A 996 23.12 -39.93 25.58
C CYS A 996 23.21 -38.98 26.80
N LYS A 997 22.62 -39.34 27.94
CA LYS A 997 22.59 -38.50 29.15
C LYS A 997 23.97 -38.33 29.79
N SER A 998 24.79 -39.39 29.78
CA SER A 998 26.19 -39.35 30.23
C SER A 998 27.04 -38.43 29.34
N CYS A 999 26.74 -38.40 28.04
CA CYS A 999 27.51 -37.65 27.04
C CYS A 999 27.37 -36.12 27.23
N LEU A 1000 26.15 -35.64 27.52
CA LEU A 1000 25.89 -34.23 27.83
C LEU A 1000 26.62 -33.71 29.06
N SER A 1001 26.81 -34.57 30.07
CA SER A 1001 27.51 -34.19 31.30
C SER A 1001 29.02 -33.98 31.11
N GLN A 1002 29.57 -34.39 29.95
CA GLN A 1002 30.99 -34.26 29.61
C GLN A 1002 31.28 -33.04 28.71
N CYS A 1003 30.26 -32.38 28.16
CA CYS A 1003 30.41 -31.12 27.42
C CYS A 1003 30.85 -29.98 28.36
N LYS A 1004 32.16 -29.76 28.49
CA LYS A 1004 32.73 -28.64 29.26
C LYS A 1004 32.77 -27.34 28.44
N CYS A 1005 31.62 -26.83 27.99
CA CYS A 1005 31.53 -25.42 27.56
C CYS A 1005 31.10 -24.62 28.80
N ASN A 1006 31.98 -23.78 29.35
CA ASN A 1006 31.72 -23.00 30.56
C ASN A 1006 30.90 -21.73 30.20
N CYS A 1007 29.67 -21.93 29.69
CA CYS A 1007 28.73 -20.86 29.37
C CYS A 1007 27.85 -20.63 30.61
N ALA A 1008 28.38 -19.99 31.65
CA ALA A 1008 27.69 -19.85 32.95
C ALA A 1008 26.54 -18.83 32.96
N ALA A 1009 26.18 -18.24 31.82
CA ALA A 1009 24.99 -17.41 31.67
C ALA A 1009 24.43 -17.58 30.24
N TYR A 1010 23.69 -18.67 30.02
CA TYR A 1010 22.79 -18.84 28.88
C TYR A 1010 21.60 -19.71 29.26
#